data_AF-A0A158KPM2-F1
#
_entry.id   AF-A0A158KPM2-F1
#
_cell.length_a   1.000
_cell.length_b   1.000
_cell.length_c   1.000
_cell.angle_alpha   90.00
_cell.angle_beta   90.00
_cell.angle_gamma   90.00
#
_symmetry.space_group_name_H-M   'P 1'
#
loop_
_entity.id
_entity.type
_entity.pdbx_description
1 polymer ?
#
loop_
_entity_poly.entity_id
_entity_poly.type
_entity_poly.pdbx_seq_one_letter_code
_entity_poly.pdbx_strand_id
1 'polypeptide(L)'
;MHTLEHLAVPMHKPAAVVIDSRDTLRFRVLCAILLALSVHGASALAAGPMPNGERFVAGAGTISSNGTGLNITQSTPRAVIDWRSFSIGNGNSVSVNNGTGATLSRVTGTARSVIDGRLSATGSFYLINPQGVLIGASGVVTIGGRFVASTLDVGNDAFMSGGLLTLNGSGDGAVVNLGKISSSGGDVFLISRKLTENDGSILALNGTAELATGGQVLLKDSASGPQVFVQAGTRGDVVNNGTIRAVQIHLEAADGNVFALAGKQGELHATGTATRDGHVWLVAERGTAHQHDLVVATNADGSGGTVDTNANALHLDDARVRAAQWNVRTPEFNAGPHNAKTLSKNLTRGTSVTVDATGANGSSGDIKMLSTLRWRGDASLTLNANYSVTLGSITTISNKGAGHLTLRADASGIDNGGSITSRGTIDWSKSTGVVSALYDMNGTYAPDNIRSNATWLAAPYSGLKTQVTAYQLVNSMEDLTKVSLNLSGIYALGRDLDASSPSTPFEPIGLRSETGFAGQFDGFGHLIRNVRVLDSQQAEGADSPLGLFATIAKSGVIRNLVLADASANAISGPLGVLAGRSAGLITYVFTSGTVLVYGIIGNDAGGLVGVNTGVISRSGSSVDVGSQGWLGGLVGENIGTITQSYASGAVGGGSHGYSGGLIGGNSGLIRQSYATGYSSATGNGGLVDFNGGTIEESLATAKVDQVFLPTYRGGIARENSGHIATDVYWDRQATGESVGVGSGTQVPSQNGLSTAQMSVKASFGPTWNFGEGGAWVIPLGYQHPILQWQLAN
;
A
#
# COMPACT_ATOMS: atom_id res chain seq x y z
N MET A 1 -50.06 -39.48 49.22
CA MET A 1 -49.61 -40.49 48.24
C MET A 1 -48.28 -40.00 47.72
N HIS A 2 -47.17 -40.65 48.09
CA HIS A 2 -46.61 -41.87 47.47
C HIS A 2 -46.05 -41.55 46.06
N THR A 3 -44.72 -41.46 45.82
CA THR A 3 -43.63 -42.49 45.86
C THR A 3 -43.71 -43.51 44.71
N LEU A 4 -42.67 -43.86 43.94
CA LEU A 4 -41.34 -43.24 43.64
C LEU A 4 -41.19 -43.21 42.09
N GLU A 5 -40.08 -43.39 41.33
CA GLU A 5 -38.59 -43.53 41.46
C GLU A 5 -38.01 -43.32 40.01
N HIS A 6 -36.73 -43.13 39.68
CA HIS A 6 -35.47 -42.85 40.43
C HIS A 6 -34.80 -41.63 39.71
N LEU A 7 -33.51 -41.43 39.38
CA LEU A 7 -32.15 -41.96 39.66
C LEU A 7 -31.19 -40.73 39.55
N ALA A 8 -29.91 -40.82 39.96
CA ALA A 8 -29.06 -39.63 40.17
C ALA A 8 -27.83 -39.49 39.24
N VAL A 9 -27.46 -38.22 38.97
CA VAL A 9 -26.10 -37.80 38.57
C VAL A 9 -25.72 -36.58 39.44
N PRO A 10 -24.67 -36.63 40.28
CA PRO A 10 -24.31 -35.53 41.17
C PRO A 10 -23.35 -34.51 40.53
N MET A 11 -23.57 -33.22 40.79
CA MET A 11 -22.61 -32.16 40.49
C MET A 11 -21.30 -32.37 41.27
N HIS A 12 -20.16 -32.22 40.59
CA HIS A 12 -18.86 -32.09 41.26
C HIS A 12 -18.42 -30.62 41.36
N LYS A 13 -17.77 -30.26 42.47
CA LYS A 13 -17.30 -28.89 42.75
C LYS A 13 -16.06 -28.55 41.92
N PRO A 14 -15.81 -27.27 41.57
CA PRO A 14 -14.56 -26.86 40.99
C PRO A 14 -13.42 -27.06 42.00
N ALA A 15 -12.37 -27.78 41.60
CA ALA A 15 -11.13 -27.89 42.36
C ALA A 15 -10.24 -26.66 42.09
N ALA A 16 -9.67 -26.08 43.14
CA ALA A 16 -8.73 -24.98 43.00
C ALA A 16 -7.37 -25.49 42.47
N VAL A 17 -6.89 -24.94 41.36
CA VAL A 17 -5.53 -25.19 40.87
C VAL A 17 -4.57 -24.27 41.62
N VAL A 18 -3.68 -24.89 42.41
CA VAL A 18 -2.59 -24.18 43.08
C VAL A 18 -1.55 -23.78 42.04
N ILE A 19 -1.18 -22.50 42.03
CA ILE A 19 -0.09 -21.99 41.21
C ILE A 19 1.22 -22.25 41.97
N ASP A 20 1.94 -23.33 41.63
CA ASP A 20 3.33 -23.48 42.04
C ASP A 20 4.24 -22.62 41.14
N SER A 21 5.25 -21.99 41.73
CA SER A 21 6.06 -20.94 41.13
C SER A 21 7.54 -21.35 41.05
N ARG A 22 7.82 -22.43 40.31
CA ARG A 22 9.18 -22.89 39.98
C ARG A 22 9.26 -23.61 38.64
N ASP A 23 9.34 -22.85 37.54
CA ASP A 23 9.94 -23.36 36.30
C ASP A 23 10.71 -22.26 35.54
N THR A 24 11.97 -22.07 35.93
CA THR A 24 12.93 -21.14 35.27
C THR A 24 14.30 -21.78 35.11
N LEU A 25 14.35 -22.99 34.53
CA LEU A 25 15.57 -23.79 34.42
C LEU A 25 16.21 -23.80 33.02
N ARG A 26 16.87 -22.69 32.71
CA ARG A 26 18.09 -22.57 31.88
C ARG A 26 18.46 -23.79 31.01
N PHE A 27 18.03 -23.81 29.75
CA PHE A 27 18.68 -24.68 28.76
C PHE A 27 20.09 -24.15 28.45
N ARG A 28 21.11 -24.89 28.90
CA ARG A 28 22.49 -24.82 28.43
C ARG A 28 22.85 -26.19 27.89
N VAL A 29 23.21 -26.28 26.61
CA VAL A 29 23.88 -27.45 26.04
C VAL A 29 25.18 -26.96 25.40
N LEU A 30 26.31 -27.29 26.01
CA LEU A 30 27.65 -27.07 25.47
C LEU A 30 28.57 -28.17 25.99
N CYS A 31 29.25 -28.86 25.07
CA CYS A 31 30.41 -29.75 25.26
C CYS A 31 30.43 -30.70 26.49
N ALA A 32 30.41 -32.02 26.24
CA ALA A 32 31.65 -32.81 26.12
C ALA A 32 31.43 -34.32 26.43
N ILE A 33 31.92 -35.19 25.54
CA ILE A 33 32.73 -36.37 25.90
C ILE A 33 33.87 -36.47 24.88
N LEU A 34 35.10 -36.67 25.34
CA LEU A 34 36.31 -36.93 24.56
C LEU A 34 37.28 -37.72 25.48
N LEU A 35 38.34 -38.30 24.90
CA LEU A 35 39.28 -39.28 25.48
C LEU A 35 38.71 -40.70 25.63
N ALA A 36 39.51 -41.76 25.45
CA ALA A 36 40.80 -41.87 24.76
C ALA A 36 41.17 -43.34 24.48
N LEU A 37 41.98 -43.57 23.44
CA LEU A 37 43.12 -44.49 23.51
C LEU A 37 44.11 -44.17 22.38
N SER A 38 45.39 -44.06 22.71
CA SER A 38 46.44 -43.65 21.78
C SER A 38 47.39 -44.80 21.44
N VAL A 39 47.69 -44.96 20.15
CA VAL A 39 48.82 -45.76 19.66
C VAL A 39 49.64 -44.86 18.76
N HIS A 40 50.95 -44.77 19.03
CA HIS A 40 51.85 -43.86 18.33
C HIS A 40 52.26 -44.44 16.97
N GLY A 41 51.45 -44.16 15.94
CA GLY A 41 51.88 -44.20 14.54
C GLY A 41 52.29 -42.80 14.08
N ALA A 42 53.34 -42.69 13.27
CA ALA A 42 53.77 -41.40 12.71
C ALA A 42 52.71 -40.86 11.73
N SER A 43 51.81 -40.02 12.23
CA SER A 43 50.73 -39.44 11.43
C SER A 43 51.30 -38.41 10.46
N ALA A 44 51.41 -38.80 9.18
CA ALA A 44 51.38 -37.83 8.11
C ALA A 44 50.11 -36.98 8.28
N LEU A 45 50.23 -35.65 8.18
CA LEU A 45 49.10 -34.74 8.15
C LEU A 45 48.33 -34.96 6.85
N ALA A 46 47.43 -35.95 6.86
CA ALA A 46 46.48 -36.15 5.80
C ALA A 46 45.69 -34.86 5.60
N ALA A 47 45.68 -34.34 4.38
CA ALA A 47 44.80 -33.23 4.03
C ALA A 47 43.35 -33.60 4.39
N GLY A 48 42.56 -32.58 4.77
CA GLY A 48 41.16 -32.81 5.12
C GLY A 48 40.35 -33.44 3.97
N PRO A 49 39.09 -33.82 4.19
CA PRO A 49 38.24 -34.34 3.12
C PRO A 49 38.20 -33.38 1.92
N MET A 50 38.13 -33.96 0.72
CA MET A 50 38.01 -33.27 -0.56
C MET A 50 36.85 -33.85 -1.37
N PRO A 51 36.24 -33.06 -2.28
CA PRO A 51 35.26 -33.59 -3.21
C PRO A 51 35.86 -34.71 -4.08
N ASN A 52 35.10 -35.77 -4.31
CA ASN A 52 35.57 -36.95 -5.05
C ASN A 52 34.42 -37.76 -5.67
N GLY A 53 34.76 -38.55 -6.70
CA GLY A 53 33.78 -39.33 -7.45
C GLY A 53 33.00 -38.45 -8.41
N GLU A 54 33.71 -37.50 -9.03
CA GLU A 54 33.26 -36.46 -9.91
C GLU A 54 32.83 -36.97 -11.29
N ARG A 55 31.71 -36.44 -11.79
CA ARG A 55 31.23 -36.70 -13.15
C ARG A 55 30.42 -35.53 -13.68
N PHE A 56 30.86 -34.91 -14.77
CA PHE A 56 29.97 -34.06 -15.57
C PHE A 56 28.85 -34.92 -16.16
N VAL A 57 27.60 -34.52 -15.89
CA VAL A 57 26.38 -35.17 -16.41
C VAL A 57 25.54 -34.25 -17.30
N ALA A 58 25.80 -32.93 -17.26
CA ALA A 58 25.34 -31.97 -18.26
C ALA A 58 26.34 -30.80 -18.37
N GLY A 59 26.40 -30.13 -19.52
CA GLY A 59 27.44 -29.13 -19.81
C GLY A 59 28.83 -29.75 -19.93
N ALA A 60 29.88 -28.92 -19.86
CA ALA A 60 31.27 -29.38 -19.96
C ALA A 60 32.24 -28.52 -19.14
N GLY A 61 33.42 -29.10 -18.87
CA GLY A 61 34.51 -28.47 -18.15
C GLY A 61 35.64 -29.45 -17.83
N THR A 62 36.60 -29.00 -17.04
CA THR A 62 37.71 -29.80 -16.50
C THR A 62 37.80 -29.66 -14.99
N ILE A 63 38.36 -30.67 -14.33
CA ILE A 63 38.59 -30.71 -12.88
C ILE A 63 40.06 -31.10 -12.67
N SER A 64 40.78 -30.38 -11.82
CA SER A 64 42.19 -30.68 -11.48
C SER A 64 42.49 -30.42 -10.01
N SER A 65 43.29 -31.29 -9.39
CA SER A 65 43.71 -31.17 -7.99
C SER A 65 45.19 -30.79 -7.88
N ASN A 66 45.54 -29.99 -6.87
CA ASN A 66 46.91 -29.57 -6.58
C ASN A 66 47.25 -29.72 -5.09
N GLY A 67 47.02 -30.92 -4.55
CA GLY A 67 47.25 -31.23 -3.14
C GLY A 67 46.06 -30.82 -2.28
N THR A 68 46.07 -29.60 -1.74
CA THR A 68 44.98 -29.07 -0.90
C THR A 68 43.93 -28.27 -1.67
N GLY A 69 44.15 -28.01 -2.97
CA GLY A 69 43.18 -27.33 -3.83
C GLY A 69 42.54 -28.25 -4.88
N LEU A 70 41.32 -27.89 -5.30
CA LEU A 70 40.60 -28.45 -6.42
C LEU A 70 40.08 -27.30 -7.30
N ASN A 71 40.44 -27.30 -8.59
CA ASN A 71 40.04 -26.30 -9.55
C ASN A 71 39.06 -26.91 -10.55
N ILE A 72 37.89 -26.31 -10.70
CA ILE A 72 36.85 -26.68 -11.66
C ILE A 72 36.78 -25.57 -12.69
N THR A 73 37.07 -25.86 -13.97
CA THR A 73 36.96 -24.89 -15.06
C THR A 73 35.80 -25.30 -15.95
N GLN A 74 34.69 -24.57 -15.88
CA GLN A 74 33.49 -24.83 -16.69
C GLN A 74 33.61 -24.12 -18.04
N SER A 75 33.34 -24.82 -19.14
CA SER A 75 33.42 -24.30 -20.50
C SER A 75 32.05 -24.00 -21.14
N THR A 76 30.95 -24.32 -20.45
CA THR A 76 29.56 -24.03 -20.88
C THR A 76 28.88 -23.01 -19.95
N PRO A 77 27.84 -22.28 -20.41
CA PRO A 77 27.12 -21.31 -19.56
C PRO A 77 26.47 -21.94 -18.32
N ARG A 78 26.06 -23.21 -18.42
CA ARG A 78 25.61 -24.04 -17.30
C ARG A 78 26.27 -25.42 -17.37
N ALA A 79 26.53 -26.04 -16.23
CA ALA A 79 26.91 -27.45 -16.14
C ALA A 79 26.43 -28.10 -14.84
N VAL A 80 26.27 -29.42 -14.88
CA VAL A 80 25.91 -30.26 -13.74
C VAL A 80 27.02 -31.30 -13.52
N ILE A 81 27.52 -31.35 -12.29
CA ILE A 81 28.53 -32.29 -11.83
C ILE A 81 27.93 -33.10 -10.68
N ASP A 82 27.82 -34.42 -10.87
CA ASP A 82 27.48 -35.35 -9.80
C ASP A 82 28.77 -35.75 -9.05
N TRP A 83 28.66 -35.99 -7.75
CA TRP A 83 29.77 -36.33 -6.84
C TRP A 83 29.37 -37.48 -5.91
N ARG A 84 30.28 -38.42 -5.67
CA ARG A 84 30.11 -39.42 -4.59
C ARG A 84 30.11 -38.75 -3.22
N SER A 85 30.93 -37.73 -3.01
CA SER A 85 30.82 -36.83 -1.85
C SER A 85 31.48 -35.48 -2.14
N PHE A 86 30.90 -34.40 -1.62
CA PHE A 86 31.43 -33.05 -1.72
C PHE A 86 31.61 -32.46 -0.31
N SER A 87 32.84 -32.45 0.19
CA SER A 87 33.23 -31.86 1.47
C SER A 87 34.62 -31.24 1.32
N ILE A 88 34.89 -30.16 2.06
CA ILE A 88 36.14 -29.40 1.99
C ILE A 88 36.64 -29.22 3.43
N GLY A 89 37.64 -30.01 3.82
CA GLY A 89 38.24 -29.90 5.16
C GLY A 89 39.01 -28.60 5.38
N ASN A 90 39.30 -28.29 6.65
CA ASN A 90 40.12 -27.13 7.01
C ASN A 90 41.49 -27.19 6.31
N GLY A 91 41.98 -26.04 5.85
CA GLY A 91 43.20 -25.91 5.04
C GLY A 91 43.04 -26.23 3.54
N ASN A 92 41.93 -26.87 3.14
CA ASN A 92 41.66 -27.16 1.73
C ASN A 92 40.85 -26.04 1.03
N SER A 93 40.84 -26.07 -0.31
CA SER A 93 40.03 -25.17 -1.12
C SER A 93 39.42 -25.82 -2.37
N VAL A 94 38.25 -25.33 -2.78
CA VAL A 94 37.63 -25.59 -4.09
C VAL A 94 37.39 -24.26 -4.78
N SER A 95 37.89 -24.13 -6.02
CA SER A 95 37.74 -22.94 -6.86
C SER A 95 37.03 -23.30 -8.16
N VAL A 96 35.96 -22.59 -8.48
CA VAL A 96 35.10 -22.85 -9.64
C VAL A 96 35.14 -21.66 -10.58
N ASN A 97 35.84 -21.80 -11.70
CA ASN A 97 35.82 -20.79 -12.75
C ASN A 97 34.71 -21.13 -13.76
N ASN A 98 33.57 -20.44 -13.63
CA ASN A 98 32.39 -20.61 -14.48
C ASN A 98 31.88 -19.28 -15.09
N GLY A 99 32.70 -18.23 -15.05
CA GLY A 99 32.40 -16.92 -15.65
C GLY A 99 31.21 -16.25 -14.97
N THR A 100 30.21 -15.82 -15.73
CA THR A 100 28.89 -15.38 -15.23
C THR A 100 27.87 -16.53 -15.19
N GLY A 101 28.27 -17.76 -15.53
CA GLY A 101 27.43 -18.93 -15.63
C GLY A 101 27.01 -19.53 -14.28
N ALA A 102 26.46 -20.74 -14.33
CA ALA A 102 26.05 -21.49 -13.14
C ALA A 102 26.58 -22.93 -13.14
N THR A 103 26.99 -23.42 -11.98
CA THR A 103 27.38 -24.82 -11.77
C THR A 103 26.46 -25.46 -10.74
N LEU A 104 25.89 -26.63 -11.05
CA LEU A 104 25.22 -27.49 -10.09
C LEU A 104 26.15 -28.63 -9.68
N SER A 105 26.31 -28.79 -8.37
CA SER A 105 27.17 -29.76 -7.70
C SER A 105 26.30 -30.67 -6.84
N ARG A 106 25.87 -31.80 -7.39
CA ARG A 106 24.96 -32.74 -6.71
C ARG A 106 25.76 -33.86 -6.03
N VAL A 107 25.48 -34.12 -4.76
CA VAL A 107 25.99 -35.30 -4.07
C VAL A 107 25.01 -36.46 -4.23
N THR A 108 25.49 -37.57 -4.80
CA THR A 108 24.71 -38.80 -5.05
C THR A 108 25.04 -39.93 -4.07
N GLY A 109 26.06 -39.76 -3.22
CA GLY A 109 26.41 -40.69 -2.14
C GLY A 109 25.68 -40.42 -0.82
N THR A 110 26.03 -41.19 0.21
CA THR A 110 25.38 -41.21 1.53
C THR A 110 26.02 -40.27 2.57
N ALA A 111 27.03 -39.49 2.19
CA ALA A 111 27.73 -38.59 3.10
C ALA A 111 27.19 -37.14 3.02
N ARG A 112 26.90 -36.54 4.18
CA ARG A 112 26.62 -35.09 4.28
C ARG A 112 27.82 -34.26 3.82
N SER A 113 27.54 -33.09 3.26
CA SER A 113 28.56 -32.11 2.89
C SER A 113 29.02 -31.33 4.12
N VAL A 114 30.35 -31.26 4.32
CA VAL A 114 30.98 -30.46 5.38
C VAL A 114 32.03 -29.55 4.77
N ILE A 115 31.88 -28.24 4.96
CA ILE A 115 32.73 -27.19 4.39
C ILE A 115 33.40 -26.45 5.55
N ASP A 116 34.56 -26.95 5.98
CA ASP A 116 35.44 -26.34 6.98
C ASP A 116 36.57 -25.50 6.34
N GLY A 117 36.84 -25.73 5.05
CA GLY A 117 37.79 -24.97 4.23
C GLY A 117 37.13 -23.90 3.36
N ARG A 118 37.76 -23.56 2.24
CA ARG A 118 37.29 -22.49 1.33
C ARG A 118 36.57 -23.04 0.09
N LEU A 119 35.39 -22.50 -0.21
CA LEU A 119 34.71 -22.65 -1.50
C LEU A 119 34.63 -21.27 -2.18
N SER A 120 34.98 -21.19 -3.47
CA SER A 120 34.74 -19.98 -4.26
C SER A 120 34.35 -20.27 -5.70
N ALA A 121 33.48 -19.43 -6.27
CA ALA A 121 33.08 -19.50 -7.68
C ALA A 121 33.02 -18.10 -8.32
N THR A 122 33.34 -17.97 -9.61
CA THR A 122 33.28 -16.68 -10.33
C THR A 122 31.85 -16.29 -10.72
N GLY A 123 31.00 -17.26 -11.00
CA GLY A 123 29.57 -17.12 -11.28
C GLY A 123 28.72 -17.70 -10.15
N SER A 124 27.60 -18.33 -10.49
CA SER A 124 26.67 -18.94 -9.53
C SER A 124 27.04 -20.40 -9.20
N PHE A 125 26.78 -20.85 -7.97
CA PHE A 125 27.10 -22.21 -7.53
C PHE A 125 25.99 -22.81 -6.65
N TYR A 126 25.54 -24.01 -7.02
CA TYR A 126 24.45 -24.74 -6.37
C TYR A 126 25.00 -26.03 -5.79
N LEU A 127 25.06 -26.17 -4.46
CA LEU A 127 25.45 -27.38 -3.75
C LEU A 127 24.19 -28.12 -3.29
N ILE A 128 23.90 -29.27 -3.91
CA ILE A 128 22.74 -30.10 -3.58
C ILE A 128 23.21 -31.38 -2.89
N ASN A 129 22.76 -31.63 -1.67
CA ASN A 129 23.03 -32.86 -0.94
C ASN A 129 21.85 -33.25 -0.03
N PRO A 130 21.04 -34.26 -0.40
CA PRO A 130 19.91 -34.73 0.42
C PRO A 130 20.29 -35.21 1.83
N GLN A 131 21.57 -35.52 2.09
CA GLN A 131 22.08 -35.95 3.39
C GLN A 131 22.45 -34.78 4.33
N GLY A 132 22.33 -33.54 3.86
CA GLY A 132 22.64 -32.33 4.63
C GLY A 132 23.87 -31.57 4.12
N VAL A 133 23.87 -30.26 4.36
CA VAL A 133 25.00 -29.35 4.10
C VAL A 133 25.35 -28.61 5.39
N LEU A 134 26.63 -28.64 5.77
CA LEU A 134 27.17 -27.88 6.89
C LEU A 134 28.31 -27.00 6.40
N ILE A 135 28.19 -25.69 6.58
CA ILE A 135 29.33 -24.77 6.55
C ILE A 135 29.85 -24.68 7.99
N GLY A 136 31.03 -25.22 8.25
CA GLY A 136 31.62 -25.25 9.58
C GLY A 136 32.15 -23.87 10.01
N ALA A 137 32.54 -23.73 11.28
CA ALA A 137 32.92 -22.43 11.85
C ALA A 137 34.18 -21.81 11.22
N SER A 138 35.06 -22.61 10.60
CA SER A 138 36.19 -22.13 9.79
C SER A 138 35.85 -22.00 8.29
N GLY A 139 34.68 -22.47 7.87
CA GLY A 139 34.23 -22.52 6.48
C GLY A 139 34.00 -21.14 5.88
N VAL A 140 34.50 -20.94 4.66
CA VAL A 140 34.34 -19.69 3.91
C VAL A 140 33.86 -19.98 2.50
N VAL A 141 32.64 -19.54 2.19
CA VAL A 141 32.00 -19.60 0.87
C VAL A 141 32.00 -18.20 0.26
N THR A 142 32.55 -18.02 -0.94
CA THR A 142 32.61 -16.71 -1.64
C THR A 142 32.27 -16.86 -3.12
N ILE A 143 31.07 -16.44 -3.50
CA ILE A 143 30.47 -16.70 -4.83
C ILE A 143 30.25 -15.38 -5.56
N GLY A 144 30.59 -15.31 -6.85
CA GLY A 144 30.42 -14.09 -7.65
C GLY A 144 28.95 -13.82 -8.00
N GLY A 145 28.22 -14.88 -8.39
CA GLY A 145 26.78 -14.88 -8.60
C GLY A 145 26.00 -15.48 -7.41
N ARG A 146 24.89 -16.16 -7.70
CA ARG A 146 24.03 -16.77 -6.68
C ARG A 146 24.67 -17.99 -6.02
N PHE A 147 24.60 -18.08 -4.70
CA PHE A 147 24.85 -19.33 -3.96
C PHE A 147 23.53 -20.02 -3.62
N VAL A 148 23.46 -21.34 -3.80
CA VAL A 148 22.38 -22.18 -3.27
C VAL A 148 22.98 -23.37 -2.54
N ALA A 149 22.60 -23.58 -1.28
CA ALA A 149 22.81 -24.84 -0.58
C ALA A 149 21.45 -25.50 -0.32
N SER A 150 21.25 -26.71 -0.82
CA SER A 150 19.95 -27.39 -0.79
C SER A 150 20.03 -28.85 -0.36
N THR A 151 19.06 -29.34 0.41
CA THR A 151 18.79 -30.78 0.58
C THR A 151 17.65 -31.30 -0.30
N LEU A 152 16.99 -30.39 -1.02
CA LEU A 152 16.02 -30.67 -2.07
C LEU A 152 16.73 -30.67 -3.44
N ASP A 153 16.40 -31.60 -4.33
CA ASP A 153 17.03 -31.74 -5.65
C ASP A 153 16.19 -31.10 -6.77
N VAL A 154 16.83 -30.79 -7.89
CA VAL A 154 16.21 -30.23 -9.11
C VAL A 154 16.69 -31.01 -10.34
N GLY A 155 15.79 -31.21 -11.30
CA GLY A 155 16.10 -31.95 -12.53
C GLY A 155 17.16 -31.25 -13.40
N ASN A 156 18.04 -32.05 -14.03
CA ASN A 156 19.12 -31.52 -14.88
C ASN A 156 18.60 -30.59 -15.97
N ASP A 157 17.53 -30.96 -16.67
CA ASP A 157 17.01 -30.20 -17.81
C ASP A 157 16.48 -28.81 -17.38
N ALA A 158 15.77 -28.74 -16.25
CA ALA A 158 15.30 -27.49 -15.67
C ALA A 158 16.46 -26.60 -15.19
N PHE A 159 17.49 -27.19 -14.58
CA PHE A 159 18.70 -26.43 -14.25
C PHE A 159 19.41 -25.90 -15.50
N MET A 160 19.48 -26.70 -16.57
CA MET A 160 20.18 -26.35 -17.81
C MET A 160 19.41 -25.34 -18.68
N SER A 161 18.06 -25.35 -18.67
CA SER A 161 17.26 -24.27 -19.26
C SER A 161 17.38 -22.97 -18.48
N GLY A 162 17.48 -23.06 -17.14
CA GLY A 162 17.44 -21.92 -16.25
C GLY A 162 16.05 -21.29 -16.14
N GLY A 163 16.00 -20.10 -15.54
CA GLY A 163 14.76 -19.48 -15.09
C GLY A 163 14.25 -20.16 -13.81
N LEU A 164 12.96 -20.46 -13.80
CA LEU A 164 12.22 -21.05 -12.67
C LEU A 164 12.73 -22.46 -12.31
N LEU A 165 13.04 -22.69 -11.04
CA LEU A 165 13.49 -24.00 -10.53
C LEU A 165 12.55 -24.51 -9.44
N THR A 166 12.00 -25.71 -9.61
CA THR A 166 11.24 -26.41 -8.56
C THR A 166 12.14 -27.44 -7.89
N LEU A 167 12.53 -27.18 -6.65
CA LEU A 167 13.32 -28.10 -5.83
C LEU A 167 12.39 -29.02 -5.02
N ASN A 168 12.70 -30.31 -4.95
CA ASN A 168 11.85 -31.31 -4.29
C ASN A 168 12.68 -32.30 -3.44
N GLY A 169 12.13 -32.77 -2.31
CA GLY A 169 12.85 -33.73 -1.47
C GLY A 169 12.03 -34.35 -0.33
N SER A 170 12.34 -35.61 -0.02
CA SER A 170 11.72 -36.40 1.05
C SER A 170 12.64 -36.64 2.26
N GLY A 171 13.95 -36.43 2.13
CA GLY A 171 14.93 -36.66 3.21
C GLY A 171 14.98 -35.52 4.23
N ASP A 172 15.24 -35.86 5.49
CA ASP A 172 15.30 -34.92 6.62
C ASP A 172 16.66 -34.22 6.80
N GLY A 173 17.47 -34.15 5.74
CA GLY A 173 18.76 -33.46 5.74
C GLY A 173 18.59 -31.95 5.98
N ALA A 174 19.41 -31.39 6.86
CA ALA A 174 19.43 -29.97 7.23
C ALA A 174 20.50 -29.17 6.46
N VAL A 175 20.29 -27.86 6.32
CA VAL A 175 21.30 -26.90 5.84
C VAL A 175 21.67 -25.96 6.99
N VAL A 176 22.93 -25.99 7.41
CA VAL A 176 23.41 -25.24 8.59
C VAL A 176 24.65 -24.41 8.23
N ASN A 177 24.63 -23.12 8.56
CA ASN A 177 25.78 -22.22 8.44
C ASN A 177 26.29 -21.78 9.83
N LEU A 178 27.46 -22.30 10.22
CA LEU A 178 28.25 -21.83 11.36
C LEU A 178 29.39 -20.90 10.92
N GLY A 179 29.65 -20.81 9.61
CA GLY A 179 30.79 -20.11 9.01
C GLY A 179 30.38 -18.83 8.28
N LYS A 180 31.08 -18.53 7.18
CA LYS A 180 30.92 -17.29 6.43
C LYS A 180 30.49 -17.59 4.99
N ILE A 181 29.35 -17.03 4.58
CA ILE A 181 28.85 -17.10 3.21
C ILE A 181 28.76 -15.67 2.65
N SER A 182 29.37 -15.43 1.50
CA SER A 182 29.21 -14.18 0.76
C SER A 182 28.88 -14.41 -0.71
N SER A 183 27.90 -13.65 -1.21
CA SER A 183 27.72 -13.37 -2.63
C SER A 183 28.08 -11.90 -2.91
N SER A 184 28.86 -11.63 -3.95
CA SER A 184 29.22 -10.25 -4.33
C SER A 184 28.29 -9.63 -5.37
N GLY A 185 27.66 -10.44 -6.23
CA GLY A 185 26.84 -9.99 -7.36
C GLY A 185 25.53 -10.75 -7.53
N GLY A 186 25.09 -11.49 -6.50
CA GLY A 186 23.83 -12.22 -6.51
C GLY A 186 23.34 -12.52 -5.09
N ASP A 187 22.56 -13.58 -4.99
CA ASP A 187 21.80 -13.94 -3.78
C ASP A 187 22.44 -15.10 -3.00
N VAL A 188 21.92 -15.37 -1.80
CA VAL A 188 22.23 -16.57 -0.99
C VAL A 188 20.95 -17.30 -0.61
N PHE A 189 20.83 -18.56 -1.01
CA PHE A 189 19.71 -19.44 -0.65
C PHE A 189 20.18 -20.63 0.18
N LEU A 190 19.54 -20.84 1.33
CA LEU A 190 19.66 -22.05 2.13
C LEU A 190 18.29 -22.75 2.16
N ILE A 191 18.20 -23.97 1.64
CA ILE A 191 16.92 -24.64 1.39
C ILE A 191 16.96 -26.07 1.94
N SER A 192 15.96 -26.47 2.72
CA SER A 192 15.84 -27.86 3.17
C SER A 192 14.39 -28.32 3.30
N ARG A 193 14.19 -29.59 3.65
CA ARG A 193 12.88 -30.11 4.03
C ARG A 193 12.49 -29.76 5.47
N LYS A 194 13.48 -29.60 6.36
CA LYS A 194 13.29 -29.75 7.82
C LYS A 194 13.96 -28.71 8.71
N LEU A 195 15.20 -28.35 8.45
CA LEU A 195 15.93 -27.38 9.27
C LEU A 195 16.90 -26.60 8.40
N THR A 196 16.69 -25.29 8.38
CA THR A 196 17.59 -24.34 7.75
C THR A 196 18.06 -23.34 8.81
N GLU A 197 19.35 -23.36 9.15
CA GLU A 197 19.89 -22.66 10.32
C GLU A 197 21.11 -21.80 9.99
N ASN A 198 21.16 -20.58 10.53
CA ASN A 198 22.31 -19.68 10.44
C ASN A 198 22.73 -19.17 11.84
N ASP A 199 23.89 -19.65 12.31
CA ASP A 199 24.63 -19.11 13.46
C ASP A 199 25.77 -18.18 13.03
N GLY A 200 26.24 -18.32 11.79
CA GLY A 200 27.38 -17.60 11.23
C GLY A 200 27.03 -16.23 10.64
N SER A 201 27.62 -15.92 9.49
CA SER A 201 27.36 -14.67 8.75
C SER A 201 27.03 -14.92 7.28
N ILE A 202 25.92 -14.35 6.82
CA ILE A 202 25.50 -14.31 5.41
C ILE A 202 25.58 -12.87 4.89
N LEU A 203 26.22 -12.68 3.73
CA LEU A 203 26.43 -11.38 3.11
C LEU A 203 26.02 -11.42 1.62
N ALA A 204 25.00 -10.65 1.24
CA ALA A 204 24.47 -10.58 -0.13
C ALA A 204 24.12 -9.11 -0.49
N LEU A 205 25.11 -8.21 -0.42
CA LEU A 205 24.89 -6.75 -0.46
C LEU A 205 24.25 -6.20 -1.76
N ASN A 206 24.13 -7.01 -2.81
CA ASN A 206 23.47 -6.64 -4.08
C ASN A 206 22.29 -7.57 -4.43
N GLY A 207 21.97 -8.55 -3.58
CA GLY A 207 20.95 -9.58 -3.81
C GLY A 207 20.11 -9.89 -2.58
N THR A 208 19.35 -10.98 -2.62
CA THR A 208 18.56 -11.42 -1.46
C THR A 208 19.31 -12.48 -0.64
N ALA A 209 18.91 -12.65 0.62
CA ALA A 209 19.34 -13.75 1.47
C ALA A 209 18.11 -14.47 2.04
N GLU A 210 17.86 -15.69 1.56
CA GLU A 210 16.60 -16.40 1.82
C GLU A 210 16.87 -17.80 2.40
N LEU A 211 16.25 -18.08 3.54
CA LEU A 211 16.32 -19.34 4.26
C LEU A 211 14.93 -19.96 4.28
N ALA A 212 14.78 -21.16 3.73
CA ALA A 212 13.47 -21.78 3.56
C ALA A 212 13.44 -23.24 4.00
N THR A 213 12.26 -23.70 4.46
CA THR A 213 11.96 -25.12 4.65
C THR A 213 10.64 -25.55 4.01
N GLY A 214 10.67 -26.62 3.21
CA GLY A 214 9.50 -27.21 2.56
C GLY A 214 9.81 -28.52 1.83
N GLY A 215 8.81 -29.37 1.60
CA GLY A 215 8.99 -30.60 0.81
C GLY A 215 9.15 -30.37 -0.69
N GLN A 216 8.52 -29.29 -1.16
CA GLN A 216 8.69 -28.69 -2.47
C GLN A 216 8.92 -27.19 -2.24
N VAL A 217 9.86 -26.62 -2.97
CA VAL A 217 10.26 -25.22 -2.85
C VAL A 217 10.47 -24.67 -4.26
N LEU A 218 9.81 -23.55 -4.57
CA LEU A 218 9.91 -22.88 -5.85
C LEU A 218 10.91 -21.72 -5.73
N LEU A 219 11.94 -21.73 -6.57
CA LEU A 219 12.94 -20.67 -6.67
C LEU A 219 12.78 -19.95 -8.02
N LYS A 220 12.46 -18.65 -7.98
CA LYS A 220 12.27 -17.78 -9.16
C LYS A 220 13.14 -16.53 -9.05
N ASP A 221 13.56 -15.98 -10.18
CA ASP A 221 14.24 -14.69 -10.19
C ASP A 221 13.22 -13.56 -9.96
N SER A 222 13.51 -12.65 -9.03
CA SER A 222 12.62 -11.54 -8.65
C SER A 222 13.41 -10.25 -8.41
N ALA A 223 12.88 -9.13 -8.89
CA ALA A 223 13.43 -7.81 -8.59
C ALA A 223 12.87 -7.25 -7.26
N SER A 224 11.58 -7.43 -7.00
CA SER A 224 10.78 -6.59 -6.08
C SER A 224 9.99 -7.41 -5.03
N GLY A 225 10.55 -8.51 -4.54
CA GLY A 225 9.86 -9.43 -3.64
C GLY A 225 10.55 -10.80 -3.56
N PRO A 226 10.09 -11.71 -2.68
CA PRO A 226 10.70 -13.02 -2.45
C PRO A 226 11.03 -13.82 -3.72
N GLN A 227 12.17 -14.51 -3.69
CA GLN A 227 12.60 -15.44 -4.73
C GLN A 227 12.23 -16.89 -4.39
N VAL A 228 12.07 -17.21 -3.09
CA VAL A 228 11.56 -18.51 -2.60
C VAL A 228 10.06 -18.46 -2.28
N PHE A 229 9.38 -19.58 -2.53
CA PHE A 229 8.02 -19.89 -2.07
C PHE A 229 7.96 -21.38 -1.66
N VAL A 230 7.48 -21.71 -0.45
CA VAL A 230 7.40 -23.10 0.03
C VAL A 230 6.02 -23.75 -0.16
N GLN A 231 5.98 -25.05 -0.43
CA GLN A 231 4.74 -25.82 -0.36
C GLN A 231 4.47 -26.27 1.08
N ALA A 232 3.27 -25.93 1.60
CA ALA A 232 2.75 -26.41 2.87
C ALA A 232 2.68 -27.96 2.94
N GLY A 233 2.64 -28.51 4.15
CA GLY A 233 2.45 -29.95 4.41
C GLY A 233 3.63 -30.70 5.02
N THR A 234 4.75 -30.05 5.39
CA THR A 234 5.99 -30.76 5.77
C THR A 234 6.57 -30.53 7.17
N ARG A 235 6.23 -29.43 7.85
CA ARG A 235 6.77 -29.04 9.17
C ARG A 235 8.30 -29.03 9.19
N GLY A 236 8.88 -27.96 8.67
CA GLY A 236 10.29 -27.61 8.86
C GLY A 236 10.43 -26.26 9.57
N ASP A 237 11.58 -26.05 10.21
CA ASP A 237 11.90 -24.84 10.98
C ASP A 237 13.03 -24.03 10.32
N VAL A 238 12.92 -22.71 10.35
CA VAL A 238 13.98 -21.78 9.93
C VAL A 238 14.52 -21.05 11.15
N VAL A 239 15.83 -21.11 11.38
CA VAL A 239 16.49 -20.53 12.56
C VAL A 239 17.56 -19.53 12.12
N ASN A 240 17.55 -18.32 12.69
CA ASN A 240 18.67 -17.38 12.57
C ASN A 240 19.09 -16.86 13.94
N ASN A 241 20.18 -17.40 14.48
CA ASN A 241 20.87 -16.87 15.66
C ASN A 241 22.00 -15.89 15.26
N GLY A 242 22.53 -16.04 14.03
CA GLY A 242 23.64 -15.29 13.47
C GLY A 242 23.24 -14.01 12.72
N THR A 243 24.10 -13.58 11.79
CA THR A 243 23.94 -12.32 11.04
C THR A 243 23.57 -12.54 9.58
N ILE A 244 22.66 -11.70 9.06
CA ILE A 244 22.31 -11.63 7.64
C ILE A 244 22.32 -10.17 7.20
N ARG A 245 23.12 -9.85 6.18
CA ARG A 245 23.25 -8.51 5.59
C ARG A 245 23.04 -8.60 4.08
N ALA A 246 21.91 -8.11 3.60
CA ALA A 246 21.49 -8.24 2.21
C ALA A 246 20.69 -7.01 1.73
N VAL A 247 20.22 -7.02 0.49
CA VAL A 247 19.26 -6.00 0.01
C VAL A 247 17.88 -6.29 0.57
N GLN A 248 17.44 -7.55 0.45
CA GLN A 248 16.21 -8.06 1.05
C GLN A 248 16.49 -9.42 1.73
N ILE A 249 15.71 -9.76 2.76
CA ILE A 249 15.87 -10.99 3.56
C ILE A 249 14.53 -11.71 3.66
N HIS A 250 14.51 -13.04 3.52
CA HIS A 250 13.30 -13.86 3.64
C HIS A 250 13.55 -15.12 4.48
N LEU A 251 12.76 -15.34 5.54
CA LEU A 251 12.78 -16.56 6.34
C LEU A 251 11.40 -17.24 6.23
N GLU A 252 11.32 -18.43 5.63
CA GLU A 252 10.04 -19.09 5.27
C GLU A 252 9.94 -20.55 5.76
N ALA A 253 8.91 -20.88 6.55
CA ALA A 253 8.73 -22.20 7.16
C ALA A 253 7.38 -22.87 6.81
N ALA A 254 7.42 -23.99 6.08
CA ALA A 254 6.24 -24.77 5.70
C ALA A 254 5.63 -25.54 6.88
N ASP A 255 4.51 -25.05 7.43
CA ASP A 255 3.77 -25.60 8.59
C ASP A 255 4.58 -25.73 9.91
N GLY A 256 5.83 -25.27 9.93
CA GLY A 256 6.70 -25.19 11.13
C GLY A 256 6.96 -23.74 11.52
N ASN A 257 8.10 -23.47 12.14
CA ASN A 257 8.33 -22.22 12.84
C ASN A 257 9.46 -21.38 12.21
N VAL A 258 9.27 -20.06 12.16
CA VAL A 258 10.34 -19.09 11.91
C VAL A 258 10.86 -18.58 13.25
N PHE A 259 12.04 -19.07 13.60
CA PHE A 259 12.83 -18.61 14.72
C PHE A 259 13.77 -17.49 14.25
N ALA A 260 13.24 -16.27 14.16
CA ALA A 260 14.04 -15.05 14.15
C ALA A 260 14.59 -14.76 15.57
N LEU A 261 15.23 -15.78 16.14
CA LEU A 261 15.93 -15.80 17.43
C LEU A 261 17.25 -15.05 17.30
N ALA A 262 17.21 -13.78 16.90
CA ALA A 262 18.40 -12.93 16.97
C ALA A 262 18.96 -13.00 18.40
N GLY A 263 20.11 -13.67 18.54
CA GLY A 263 20.78 -13.77 19.83
C GLY A 263 21.47 -12.45 20.17
N LYS A 264 22.31 -12.44 21.21
CA LYS A 264 23.08 -11.25 21.62
C LYS A 264 24.00 -10.65 20.55
N GLN A 265 24.16 -11.27 19.39
CA GLN A 265 24.90 -10.80 18.21
C GLN A 265 24.11 -11.01 16.90
N GLY A 266 22.85 -11.44 16.97
CA GLY A 266 22.03 -11.68 15.79
C GLY A 266 21.48 -10.36 15.22
N GLU A 267 21.53 -10.22 13.90
CA GLU A 267 21.05 -9.02 13.21
C GLU A 267 20.56 -9.40 11.81
N LEU A 268 19.31 -9.06 11.51
CA LEU A 268 18.78 -9.06 10.14
C LEU A 268 18.83 -7.61 9.63
N HIS A 269 19.59 -7.36 8.57
CA HIS A 269 19.81 -6.01 8.05
C HIS A 269 19.61 -5.98 6.53
N ALA A 270 18.47 -5.44 6.11
CA ALA A 270 18.11 -5.20 4.72
C ALA A 270 18.39 -3.74 4.33
N THR A 271 19.24 -3.54 3.32
CA THR A 271 19.58 -2.21 2.77
C THR A 271 19.32 -2.16 1.27
N GLY A 272 18.27 -1.44 0.88
CA GLY A 272 17.82 -1.30 -0.50
C GLY A 272 18.87 -0.70 -1.45
N THR A 273 18.65 -0.89 -2.75
CA THR A 273 19.40 -0.27 -3.85
C THR A 273 18.50 0.70 -4.62
N ALA A 274 19.02 1.36 -5.67
CA ALA A 274 18.20 2.19 -6.56
C ALA A 274 17.11 1.41 -7.34
N THR A 275 17.08 0.08 -7.26
CA THR A 275 16.13 -0.80 -7.98
C THR A 275 15.41 -1.82 -7.07
N ARG A 276 15.69 -1.80 -5.77
CA ARG A 276 15.12 -2.72 -4.76
C ARG A 276 14.95 -1.99 -3.43
N ASP A 277 13.80 -2.15 -2.79
CA ASP A 277 13.58 -1.64 -1.44
C ASP A 277 14.37 -2.42 -0.39
N GLY A 278 14.54 -1.85 0.80
CA GLY A 278 15.05 -2.59 1.95
C GLY A 278 13.91 -3.35 2.61
N HIS A 279 13.90 -4.68 2.52
CA HIS A 279 12.78 -5.50 3.00
C HIS A 279 13.22 -6.72 3.82
N VAL A 280 12.48 -7.04 4.89
CA VAL A 280 12.61 -8.32 5.63
C VAL A 280 11.26 -9.02 5.75
N TRP A 281 11.16 -10.26 5.26
CA TRP A 281 9.99 -11.13 5.39
C TRP A 281 10.24 -12.25 6.41
N LEU A 282 9.35 -12.39 7.39
CA LEU A 282 9.32 -13.49 8.36
C LEU A 282 8.00 -14.25 8.21
N VAL A 283 8.02 -15.48 7.67
CA VAL A 283 6.83 -16.18 7.16
C VAL A 283 6.71 -17.60 7.73
N ALA A 284 5.72 -17.80 8.60
CA ALA A 284 5.36 -19.08 9.23
C ALA A 284 3.84 -19.29 9.19
N GLU A 285 3.23 -19.19 8.00
CA GLU A 285 1.78 -19.01 7.79
C GLU A 285 0.86 -19.98 8.56
N ARG A 286 1.34 -21.20 8.83
CA ARG A 286 0.59 -22.29 9.46
C ARG A 286 1.27 -22.84 10.72
N GLY A 287 2.28 -22.12 11.22
CA GLY A 287 3.00 -22.38 12.46
C GLY A 287 3.33 -21.08 13.21
N THR A 288 4.52 -20.98 13.80
CA THR A 288 4.84 -19.91 14.76
C THR A 288 6.00 -19.02 14.29
N ALA A 289 5.84 -17.70 14.39
CA ALA A 289 6.96 -16.77 14.30
C ALA A 289 7.38 -16.30 15.70
N HIS A 290 8.66 -16.49 16.03
CA HIS A 290 9.32 -15.91 17.21
C HIS A 290 10.28 -14.82 16.76
N GLN A 291 10.07 -13.58 17.18
CA GLN A 291 10.87 -12.43 16.77
C GLN A 291 11.54 -11.76 17.98
N HIS A 292 12.87 -11.72 17.97
CA HIS A 292 13.71 -11.16 19.04
C HIS A 292 14.71 -10.13 18.53
N ASP A 293 15.33 -9.41 19.48
CA ASP A 293 16.42 -8.44 19.26
C ASP A 293 16.21 -7.54 18.02
N LEU A 294 17.14 -7.44 17.06
CA LEU A 294 17.18 -6.36 16.05
C LEU A 294 16.89 -6.83 14.62
N VAL A 295 15.85 -6.23 14.01
CA VAL A 295 15.56 -6.28 12.57
C VAL A 295 15.62 -4.87 11.99
N VAL A 296 16.39 -4.69 10.93
CA VAL A 296 16.58 -3.41 10.22
C VAL A 296 16.12 -3.55 8.77
N ALA A 297 15.34 -2.57 8.32
CA ALA A 297 15.00 -2.36 6.93
C ALA A 297 15.18 -0.88 6.56
N THR A 298 15.99 -0.58 5.55
CA THR A 298 16.32 0.78 5.09
C THR A 298 16.44 0.82 3.57
N ASN A 299 15.90 1.83 2.92
CA ASN A 299 16.04 2.02 1.48
C ASN A 299 17.37 2.71 1.12
N ALA A 300 17.69 2.78 -0.18
CA ALA A 300 18.96 3.31 -0.68
C ALA A 300 19.18 4.82 -0.39
N ASP A 301 18.10 5.58 -0.23
CA ASP A 301 18.10 7.00 0.13
C ASP A 301 18.25 7.24 1.64
N GLY A 302 18.28 6.17 2.45
CA GLY A 302 18.30 6.24 3.91
C GLY A 302 16.92 6.37 4.56
N SER A 303 15.83 6.39 3.78
CA SER A 303 14.48 6.25 4.33
C SER A 303 14.28 4.85 4.93
N GLY A 304 13.29 4.71 5.81
CA GLY A 304 12.97 3.42 6.39
C GLY A 304 12.36 2.47 5.34
N GLY A 305 12.82 1.22 5.34
CA GLY A 305 12.24 0.15 4.53
C GLY A 305 11.04 -0.51 5.21
N THR A 306 10.75 -1.74 4.84
CA THR A 306 9.58 -2.51 5.31
C THR A 306 10.00 -3.81 6.01
N VAL A 307 9.24 -4.20 7.04
CA VAL A 307 9.32 -5.54 7.64
C VAL A 307 7.94 -6.17 7.65
N ASP A 308 7.81 -7.36 7.09
CA ASP A 308 6.61 -8.18 7.11
C ASP A 308 6.80 -9.34 8.09
N THR A 309 5.77 -9.66 8.88
CA THR A 309 5.77 -10.76 9.84
C THR A 309 4.43 -11.48 9.81
N ASN A 310 4.37 -12.62 9.13
CA ASN A 310 3.15 -13.38 8.81
C ASN A 310 3.21 -14.77 9.45
N ALA A 311 2.32 -15.09 10.41
CA ALA A 311 2.29 -16.40 11.06
C ALA A 311 0.93 -16.77 11.65
N ASN A 312 0.66 -18.07 11.81
CA ASN A 312 -0.54 -18.55 12.50
C ASN A 312 -0.51 -18.21 14.01
N ALA A 313 0.66 -18.29 14.63
CA ALA A 313 0.91 -17.85 16.01
C ALA A 313 2.16 -16.96 16.06
N LEU A 314 2.18 -15.98 16.96
CA LEU A 314 3.18 -14.92 16.95
C LEU A 314 3.65 -14.54 18.36
N HIS A 315 4.96 -14.58 18.56
CA HIS A 315 5.65 -14.14 19.77
C HIS A 315 6.55 -12.93 19.45
N LEU A 316 6.09 -11.75 19.85
CA LEU A 316 6.77 -10.46 19.66
C LEU A 316 7.72 -10.09 20.82
N ASP A 317 7.70 -10.88 21.89
CA ASP A 317 8.58 -10.89 23.08
C ASP A 317 9.38 -9.61 23.35
N ASP A 318 10.54 -9.42 22.70
CA ASP A 318 11.35 -8.19 22.85
C ASP A 318 11.79 -7.52 21.54
N ALA A 319 11.18 -7.91 20.41
CA ALA A 319 11.48 -7.45 19.05
C ALA A 319 11.68 -5.93 18.91
N ARG A 320 12.73 -5.56 18.16
CA ARG A 320 13.14 -4.17 17.89
C ARG A 320 13.28 -4.00 16.40
N VAL A 321 12.21 -3.52 15.78
CA VAL A 321 12.21 -3.18 14.35
C VAL A 321 12.74 -1.75 14.19
N ARG A 322 13.60 -1.55 13.20
CA ARG A 322 13.99 -0.24 12.67
C ARG A 322 13.71 -0.22 11.17
N ALA A 323 12.48 0.19 10.85
CA ALA A 323 11.91 0.30 9.52
C ALA A 323 11.01 1.55 9.46
N ALA A 324 10.52 1.95 8.29
CA ALA A 324 9.42 2.92 8.23
C ALA A 324 8.11 2.24 8.66
N GLN A 325 7.90 1.02 8.16
CA GLN A 325 6.69 0.24 8.35
C GLN A 325 7.00 -1.18 8.83
N TRP A 326 6.20 -1.67 9.78
CA TRP A 326 6.18 -3.06 10.21
C TRP A 326 4.76 -3.62 10.09
N ASN A 327 4.56 -4.62 9.22
CA ASN A 327 3.30 -5.31 9.05
C ASN A 327 3.30 -6.61 9.85
N VAL A 328 2.26 -6.82 10.64
CA VAL A 328 2.07 -8.00 11.49
C VAL A 328 0.78 -8.69 11.07
N ARG A 329 0.87 -9.86 10.45
CA ARG A 329 -0.25 -10.61 9.88
C ARG A 329 -0.47 -11.92 10.62
N THR A 330 -1.71 -12.11 11.10
CA THR A 330 -2.11 -13.24 11.95
C THR A 330 -3.55 -13.67 11.65
N PRO A 331 -4.02 -14.85 12.09
CA PRO A 331 -5.42 -15.24 12.03
C PRO A 331 -6.34 -14.40 12.94
N GLU A 332 -5.88 -14.13 14.17
CA GLU A 332 -6.46 -13.18 15.12
C GLU A 332 -5.36 -12.60 16.02
N PHE A 333 -5.55 -11.38 16.55
CA PHE A 333 -4.51 -10.69 17.32
C PHE A 333 -4.97 -10.26 18.71
N ASN A 334 -4.31 -10.78 19.75
CA ASN A 334 -4.56 -10.44 21.14
C ASN A 334 -3.38 -9.62 21.72
N ALA A 335 -3.57 -8.31 21.91
CA ALA A 335 -2.57 -7.42 22.48
C ALA A 335 -2.61 -7.43 24.02
N GLY A 336 -2.14 -8.52 24.62
CA GLY A 336 -1.84 -8.59 26.05
C GLY A 336 -0.61 -7.75 26.45
N PRO A 337 -0.19 -7.79 27.72
CA PRO A 337 0.84 -6.90 28.26
C PRO A 337 2.19 -6.93 27.54
N HIS A 338 2.60 -8.08 27.00
CA HIS A 338 3.84 -8.24 26.24
C HIS A 338 3.74 -7.59 24.85
N ASN A 339 2.75 -7.99 24.05
CA ASN A 339 2.52 -7.45 22.71
C ASN A 339 2.32 -5.92 22.75
N ALA A 340 1.45 -5.40 23.63
CA ALA A 340 1.22 -3.97 23.77
C ALA A 340 2.50 -3.18 24.13
N LYS A 341 3.39 -3.76 24.95
CA LYS A 341 4.69 -3.19 25.33
C LYS A 341 5.69 -3.19 24.18
N THR A 342 5.71 -4.23 23.34
CA THR A 342 6.59 -4.28 22.16
C THR A 342 6.11 -3.35 21.05
N LEU A 343 4.80 -3.28 20.77
CA LEU A 343 4.26 -2.29 19.82
C LEU A 343 4.55 -0.85 20.29
N SER A 344 4.29 -0.54 21.56
CA SER A 344 4.59 0.75 22.18
C SER A 344 6.07 1.16 22.01
N LYS A 345 7.02 0.23 22.18
CA LYS A 345 8.46 0.50 21.99
C LYS A 345 8.81 0.85 20.54
N ASN A 346 8.28 0.12 19.56
CA ASN A 346 8.66 0.28 18.15
C ASN A 346 8.01 1.53 17.54
N LEU A 347 6.74 1.80 17.89
CA LEU A 347 6.09 3.08 17.58
C LEU A 347 6.86 4.28 18.18
N THR A 348 7.34 4.16 19.42
CA THR A 348 8.17 5.22 20.06
C THR A 348 9.56 5.37 19.42
N ARG A 349 9.99 4.43 18.57
CA ARG A 349 11.25 4.51 17.80
C ARG A 349 11.08 5.10 16.39
N GLY A 350 9.85 5.39 15.97
CA GLY A 350 9.54 5.94 14.64
C GLY A 350 9.06 4.92 13.61
N THR A 351 8.99 3.62 13.94
CA THR A 351 8.43 2.60 13.03
C THR A 351 6.92 2.53 13.19
N SER A 352 6.18 2.86 12.13
CA SER A 352 4.74 2.66 12.04
C SER A 352 4.40 1.17 12.00
N VAL A 353 3.22 0.79 12.51
CA VAL A 353 2.80 -0.61 12.59
C VAL A 353 1.40 -0.80 12.04
N THR A 354 1.24 -1.78 11.15
CA THR A 354 -0.07 -2.33 10.76
C THR A 354 -0.20 -3.74 11.34
N VAL A 355 -1.34 -4.03 11.96
CA VAL A 355 -1.71 -5.36 12.45
C VAL A 355 -2.92 -5.84 11.67
N ASP A 356 -2.76 -6.89 10.86
CA ASP A 356 -3.83 -7.58 10.15
C ASP A 356 -4.26 -8.85 10.92
N ALA A 357 -5.54 -8.91 11.29
CA ALA A 357 -6.19 -10.15 11.74
C ALA A 357 -7.09 -10.68 10.62
N THR A 358 -6.75 -11.86 10.08
CA THR A 358 -7.22 -12.31 8.77
C THR A 358 -8.44 -13.25 8.79
N GLY A 359 -8.79 -13.81 9.96
CA GLY A 359 -9.81 -14.87 10.05
C GLY A 359 -9.36 -16.23 9.47
N ALA A 360 -8.08 -16.36 9.07
CA ALA A 360 -7.53 -17.58 8.50
C ALA A 360 -7.67 -18.79 9.45
N ASN A 361 -7.60 -20.00 8.88
CA ASN A 361 -7.66 -21.27 9.62
C ASN A 361 -8.91 -21.44 10.52
N GLY A 362 -10.00 -20.70 10.25
CA GLY A 362 -11.24 -20.73 11.04
C GLY A 362 -11.21 -19.85 12.31
N SER A 363 -10.29 -18.89 12.37
CA SER A 363 -10.13 -17.98 13.52
C SER A 363 -11.13 -16.82 13.47
N SER A 364 -11.30 -16.10 14.59
CA SER A 364 -12.28 -15.00 14.68
C SER A 364 -12.05 -13.85 13.70
N GLY A 365 -10.79 -13.57 13.32
CA GLY A 365 -10.44 -12.35 12.61
C GLY A 365 -10.51 -11.09 13.46
N ASP A 366 -10.61 -11.22 14.79
CA ASP A 366 -10.67 -10.10 15.72
C ASP A 366 -9.29 -9.51 16.05
N ILE A 367 -9.29 -8.23 16.43
CA ILE A 367 -8.18 -7.58 17.15
C ILE A 367 -8.64 -7.15 18.54
N LYS A 368 -7.99 -7.65 19.58
CA LYS A 368 -8.35 -7.44 20.99
C LYS A 368 -7.22 -6.72 21.73
N MET A 369 -7.41 -5.43 21.98
CA MET A 369 -6.48 -4.56 22.71
C MET A 369 -6.73 -4.66 24.22
N LEU A 370 -6.12 -5.66 24.84
CA LEU A 370 -6.32 -6.05 26.24
C LEU A 370 -5.32 -5.38 27.22
N SER A 371 -4.49 -4.47 26.74
CA SER A 371 -3.51 -3.75 27.57
C SER A 371 -3.21 -2.36 27.02
N THR A 372 -2.92 -1.44 27.93
CA THR A 372 -2.57 -0.05 27.63
C THR A 372 -1.34 0.05 26.72
N LEU A 373 -1.47 0.81 25.63
CA LEU A 373 -0.43 1.06 24.62
C LEU A 373 -0.26 2.57 24.45
N ARG A 374 0.92 3.10 24.79
CA ARG A 374 1.21 4.54 24.69
C ARG A 374 2.54 4.77 23.98
N TRP A 375 2.61 5.78 23.10
CA TRP A 375 3.85 6.13 22.40
C TRP A 375 4.04 7.65 22.25
N ARG A 376 5.16 8.04 21.65
CA ARG A 376 5.55 9.42 21.33
C ARG A 376 6.07 9.48 19.89
N GLY A 377 6.10 10.67 19.30
CA GLY A 377 6.48 10.85 17.90
C GLY A 377 5.38 10.41 16.94
N ASP A 378 5.79 10.24 15.68
CA ASP A 378 4.89 10.43 14.54
C ASP A 378 4.54 9.14 13.80
N ALA A 379 5.13 8.02 14.25
CA ALA A 379 4.73 6.67 13.84
C ALA A 379 3.24 6.43 14.09
N SER A 380 2.59 5.75 13.16
CA SER A 380 1.14 5.49 13.21
C SER A 380 0.84 4.02 13.51
N LEU A 381 -0.34 3.75 14.07
CA LEU A 381 -0.81 2.41 14.37
C LEU A 381 -2.10 2.12 13.60
N THR A 382 -2.09 1.07 12.79
CA THR A 382 -3.28 0.53 12.11
C THR A 382 -3.62 -0.83 12.71
N LEU A 383 -4.86 -1.00 13.16
CA LEU A 383 -5.44 -2.27 13.61
C LEU A 383 -6.55 -2.63 12.62
N ASN A 384 -6.29 -3.64 11.78
CA ASN A 384 -7.09 -4.04 10.63
C ASN A 384 -7.68 -5.44 10.88
N ALA A 385 -8.87 -5.51 11.46
CA ALA A 385 -9.56 -6.76 11.80
C ALA A 385 -10.49 -7.18 10.68
N ASN A 386 -10.38 -8.44 10.20
CA ASN A 386 -11.35 -9.02 9.27
C ASN A 386 -12.76 -9.02 9.87
N TYR A 387 -12.89 -9.19 11.19
CA TYR A 387 -14.16 -9.02 11.89
C TYR A 387 -14.15 -7.78 12.80
N SER A 388 -13.93 -7.91 14.11
CA SER A 388 -14.16 -6.81 15.07
C SER A 388 -12.90 -6.33 15.81
N VAL A 389 -12.89 -5.04 16.20
CA VAL A 389 -11.83 -4.44 17.03
C VAL A 389 -12.38 -4.13 18.43
N THR A 390 -11.74 -4.67 19.47
CA THR A 390 -12.17 -4.49 20.86
C THR A 390 -11.06 -3.88 21.72
N LEU A 391 -11.30 -2.75 22.39
CA LEU A 391 -10.44 -2.22 23.46
C LEU A 391 -11.03 -2.58 24.83
N GLY A 392 -10.23 -3.26 25.66
CA GLY A 392 -10.62 -3.68 27.01
C GLY A 392 -10.78 -2.52 28.00
N SER A 393 -11.49 -2.75 29.12
CA SER A 393 -11.86 -1.70 30.08
C SER A 393 -10.69 -1.01 30.80
N ILE A 394 -9.52 -1.66 30.85
CA ILE A 394 -8.28 -1.08 31.43
C ILE A 394 -7.30 -0.57 30.36
N THR A 395 -7.70 -0.54 29.10
CA THR A 395 -6.85 -0.16 27.96
C THR A 395 -6.95 1.33 27.69
N THR A 396 -5.84 2.06 27.81
CA THR A 396 -5.66 3.33 27.11
C THR A 396 -4.83 3.12 25.85
N ILE A 397 -5.27 3.63 24.70
CA ILE A 397 -4.42 3.86 23.53
C ILE A 397 -4.17 5.38 23.42
N SER A 398 -2.90 5.81 23.31
CA SER A 398 -2.58 7.25 23.25
C SER A 398 -1.26 7.57 22.54
N ASN A 399 -1.28 8.57 21.66
CA ASN A 399 -0.12 9.16 21.02
C ASN A 399 0.27 10.53 21.66
N LYS A 400 1.52 10.99 21.44
CA LYS A 400 2.05 12.30 21.86
C LYS A 400 2.98 12.95 20.82
N GLY A 401 2.60 12.87 19.55
CA GLY A 401 3.24 13.46 18.37
C GLY A 401 2.19 13.61 17.27
N ALA A 402 2.55 13.43 16.00
CA ALA A 402 1.63 13.41 14.86
C ALA A 402 1.03 12.04 14.55
N GLY A 403 1.38 10.99 15.30
CA GLY A 403 1.00 9.60 15.01
C GLY A 403 -0.51 9.37 14.95
N HIS A 404 -0.96 8.76 13.86
CA HIS A 404 -2.36 8.40 13.61
C HIS A 404 -2.74 7.07 14.29
N LEU A 405 -4.04 6.86 14.49
CA LEU A 405 -4.62 5.57 14.85
C LEU A 405 -5.76 5.23 13.89
N THR A 406 -5.59 4.13 13.16
CA THR A 406 -6.68 3.53 12.37
C THR A 406 -7.17 2.29 13.10
N LEU A 407 -8.45 2.29 13.48
CA LEU A 407 -9.18 1.09 13.88
C LEU A 407 -10.09 0.74 12.70
N ARG A 408 -9.84 -0.37 12.02
CA ARG A 408 -10.70 -0.91 10.96
C ARG A 408 -11.25 -2.26 11.40
N ALA A 409 -12.56 -2.32 11.57
CA ALA A 409 -13.33 -3.56 11.46
C ALA A 409 -13.74 -3.76 10.00
N ASP A 410 -14.12 -4.98 9.62
CA ASP A 410 -14.31 -5.39 8.22
C ASP A 410 -13.11 -5.03 7.29
N ALA A 411 -11.97 -5.66 7.57
CA ALA A 411 -10.79 -5.58 6.69
C ALA A 411 -11.00 -6.25 5.32
N SER A 412 -11.83 -7.30 5.23
CA SER A 412 -11.97 -8.12 4.01
C SER A 412 -13.30 -8.87 3.81
N GLY A 413 -14.31 -8.71 4.67
CA GLY A 413 -15.68 -9.17 4.40
C GLY A 413 -16.47 -8.16 3.56
N ILE A 414 -17.81 -8.27 3.54
CA ILE A 414 -18.81 -7.28 3.10
C ILE A 414 -20.06 -7.58 3.96
N ASP A 415 -20.72 -6.57 4.54
CA ASP A 415 -21.91 -6.73 5.39
C ASP A 415 -21.72 -7.84 6.48
N ASN A 416 -20.51 -8.00 7.01
CA ASN A 416 -20.16 -9.06 7.95
C ASN A 416 -20.49 -8.74 9.42
N GLY A 417 -20.86 -7.50 9.75
CA GLY A 417 -21.19 -7.05 11.12
C GLY A 417 -19.98 -6.49 11.90
N GLY A 418 -18.85 -6.29 11.24
CA GLY A 418 -17.58 -5.87 11.81
C GLY A 418 -17.71 -4.62 12.68
N SER A 419 -17.47 -4.78 13.98
CA SER A 419 -17.79 -3.77 15.00
C SER A 419 -16.55 -3.25 15.74
N ILE A 420 -16.62 -2.01 16.21
CA ILE A 420 -15.59 -1.37 17.03
C ILE A 420 -16.16 -1.05 18.42
N THR A 421 -15.74 -1.84 19.42
CA THR A 421 -16.11 -1.65 20.84
C THR A 421 -14.92 -1.15 21.63
N SER A 422 -15.04 -0.04 22.36
CA SER A 422 -13.96 0.50 23.19
C SER A 422 -14.41 0.81 24.61
N ARG A 423 -14.29 -0.20 25.50
CA ARG A 423 -14.56 -0.05 26.94
C ARG A 423 -13.47 0.73 27.70
N GLY A 424 -12.37 1.04 27.01
CA GLY A 424 -11.19 1.72 27.56
C GLY A 424 -11.19 3.22 27.30
N THR A 425 -10.04 3.76 26.92
CA THR A 425 -9.87 5.18 26.54
C THR A 425 -9.02 5.33 25.28
N ILE A 426 -9.52 6.10 24.32
CA ILE A 426 -8.74 6.62 23.18
C ILE A 426 -8.34 8.06 23.55
N ASP A 427 -7.05 8.31 23.77
CA ASP A 427 -6.54 9.59 24.28
C ASP A 427 -5.57 10.24 23.28
N TRP A 428 -6.12 11.09 22.40
CA TRP A 428 -5.41 11.93 21.46
C TRP A 428 -5.21 13.37 21.97
N SER A 429 -5.52 13.65 23.25
CA SER A 429 -5.47 14.99 23.86
C SER A 429 -4.11 15.70 23.81
N LYS A 430 -3.05 14.98 23.43
CA LYS A 430 -1.67 15.48 23.33
C LYS A 430 -1.01 15.10 21.99
N SER A 431 -1.82 14.73 21.00
CA SER A 431 -1.41 14.42 19.64
C SER A 431 -1.87 15.51 18.66
N THR A 432 -1.15 15.69 17.56
CA THR A 432 -1.57 16.45 16.37
C THR A 432 -2.11 15.53 15.26
N GLY A 433 -1.91 14.21 15.37
CA GLY A 433 -2.48 13.19 14.48
C GLY A 433 -3.99 13.05 14.64
N VAL A 434 -4.58 12.11 13.89
CA VAL A 434 -6.03 11.81 13.93
C VAL A 434 -6.33 10.35 14.21
N VAL A 435 -7.56 10.08 14.63
CA VAL A 435 -8.10 8.73 14.83
C VAL A 435 -9.26 8.48 13.88
N SER A 436 -9.16 7.41 13.10
CA SER A 436 -10.25 6.91 12.24
C SER A 436 -10.74 5.57 12.78
N ALA A 437 -12.03 5.46 13.06
CA ALA A 437 -12.70 4.21 13.46
C ALA A 437 -13.67 3.78 12.36
N LEU A 438 -13.24 2.87 11.49
CA LEU A 438 -14.01 2.37 10.34
C LEU A 438 -14.69 1.07 10.73
N TYR A 439 -16.02 1.04 10.69
CA TYR A 439 -16.84 -0.12 11.08
C TYR A 439 -17.91 -0.40 10.03
N ASP A 440 -18.35 -1.65 9.95
CA ASP A 440 -19.28 -2.08 8.91
C ASP A 440 -20.65 -1.38 9.03
N MET A 441 -21.38 -1.21 7.93
CA MET A 441 -22.62 -0.43 7.95
C MET A 441 -23.71 -1.09 8.79
N ASN A 442 -23.74 -2.43 8.83
CA ASN A 442 -24.59 -3.24 9.71
C ASN A 442 -23.91 -3.61 11.05
N GLY A 443 -22.67 -3.17 11.27
CA GLY A 443 -21.92 -3.29 12.50
C GLY A 443 -22.22 -2.16 13.50
N THR A 444 -21.39 -2.05 14.55
CA THR A 444 -21.59 -1.08 15.64
C THR A 444 -20.31 -0.35 16.04
N TYR A 445 -20.47 0.90 16.49
CA TYR A 445 -19.41 1.71 17.12
C TYR A 445 -19.83 2.10 18.53
N ALA A 446 -19.09 1.64 19.54
CA ALA A 446 -19.41 1.83 20.95
C ALA A 446 -18.17 2.23 21.78
N PRO A 447 -17.84 3.53 21.87
CA PRO A 447 -16.73 4.04 22.68
C PRO A 447 -17.18 4.57 24.06
N ASP A 448 -16.52 4.11 25.14
CA ASP A 448 -16.78 4.61 26.50
C ASP A 448 -16.08 5.95 26.77
N ASN A 449 -14.81 6.11 26.37
CA ASN A 449 -14.03 7.34 26.62
C ASN A 449 -13.18 7.73 25.41
N ILE A 450 -13.40 8.95 24.91
CA ILE A 450 -12.58 9.60 23.88
C ILE A 450 -12.05 10.93 24.44
N ARG A 451 -10.80 11.27 24.17
CA ARG A 451 -10.22 12.58 24.48
C ARG A 451 -9.49 13.14 23.25
N SER A 452 -10.02 14.20 22.68
CA SER A 452 -9.39 14.98 21.61
C SER A 452 -8.51 16.09 22.18
N ASN A 453 -7.58 16.59 21.38
CA ASN A 453 -6.76 17.74 21.68
C ASN A 453 -7.56 19.03 21.41
N ALA A 454 -7.76 19.85 22.45
CA ALA A 454 -8.56 21.07 22.38
C ALA A 454 -7.95 22.18 21.50
N THR A 455 -6.69 22.05 21.08
CA THR A 455 -6.04 22.95 20.11
C THR A 455 -5.71 22.25 18.79
N TRP A 456 -6.31 21.09 18.50
CA TRP A 456 -6.19 20.46 17.20
C TRP A 456 -6.97 21.25 16.15
N LEU A 457 -6.36 21.43 14.99
CA LEU A 457 -6.98 22.03 13.81
C LEU A 457 -6.88 21.03 12.66
N ALA A 458 -7.95 20.93 11.87
CA ALA A 458 -7.94 20.15 10.65
C ALA A 458 -6.90 20.72 9.67
N ALA A 459 -6.13 19.85 9.01
CA ALA A 459 -5.16 20.30 8.01
C ALA A 459 -5.88 21.06 6.88
N PRO A 460 -5.29 22.14 6.31
CA PRO A 460 -5.91 22.90 5.22
C PRO A 460 -6.33 21.99 4.06
N TYR A 461 -7.51 22.24 3.50
CA TYR A 461 -8.15 21.43 2.45
C TYR A 461 -8.43 19.97 2.81
N SER A 462 -8.23 19.52 4.05
CA SER A 462 -8.56 18.14 4.42
C SER A 462 -10.07 17.89 4.46
N GLY A 463 -10.88 18.84 4.93
CA GLY A 463 -12.32 18.63 5.16
C GLY A 463 -12.64 17.74 6.37
N LEU A 464 -11.67 17.39 7.22
CA LEU A 464 -11.96 16.72 8.48
C LEU A 464 -12.69 17.67 9.45
N LYS A 465 -13.86 17.26 9.97
CA LYS A 465 -14.60 18.01 10.99
C LYS A 465 -14.02 17.84 12.41
N THR A 466 -13.40 16.68 12.68
CA THR A 466 -13.02 16.20 14.01
C THR A 466 -11.70 15.44 14.00
N GLN A 467 -10.93 15.53 15.10
CA GLN A 467 -9.68 14.77 15.27
C GLN A 467 -9.92 13.27 15.41
N VAL A 468 -11.03 12.89 16.03
CA VAL A 468 -11.48 11.50 16.21
C VAL A 468 -12.80 11.36 15.47
N THR A 469 -12.84 10.47 14.48
CA THR A 469 -13.98 10.32 13.57
C THR A 469 -14.27 8.84 13.37
N ALA A 470 -15.55 8.47 13.48
CA ALA A 470 -16.03 7.12 13.20
C ALA A 470 -16.81 7.10 11.89
N TYR A 471 -16.51 6.14 11.03
CA TYR A 471 -17.03 6.02 9.68
C TYR A 471 -17.77 4.69 9.52
N GLN A 472 -19.03 4.75 9.08
CA GLN A 472 -19.73 3.59 8.54
C GLN A 472 -19.12 3.26 7.17
N LEU A 473 -18.65 2.03 7.00
CA LEU A 473 -18.08 1.56 5.74
C LEU A 473 -19.16 1.33 4.70
N VAL A 474 -19.00 1.94 3.53
CA VAL A 474 -19.76 1.64 2.33
C VAL A 474 -18.95 0.60 1.56
N ASN A 475 -19.40 -0.65 1.59
CA ASN A 475 -18.68 -1.80 1.04
C ASN A 475 -19.32 -2.34 -0.26
N SER A 476 -20.59 -2.03 -0.49
CA SER A 476 -21.38 -2.48 -1.64
C SER A 476 -22.16 -1.32 -2.29
N MET A 477 -22.69 -1.56 -3.50
CA MET A 477 -23.67 -0.65 -4.10
C MET A 477 -24.99 -0.61 -3.31
N GLU A 478 -25.32 -1.67 -2.55
CA GLU A 478 -26.46 -1.66 -1.63
C GLU A 478 -26.24 -0.66 -0.50
N ASP A 479 -25.05 -0.67 0.12
CA ASP A 479 -24.65 0.30 1.16
C ASP A 479 -24.71 1.74 0.66
N LEU A 480 -24.33 1.97 -0.59
CA LEU A 480 -24.37 3.29 -1.19
C LEU A 480 -25.82 3.83 -1.27
N THR A 481 -26.81 2.95 -1.47
CA THR A 481 -28.23 3.32 -1.34
C THR A 481 -28.67 3.50 0.13
N LYS A 482 -28.15 2.70 1.07
CA LYS A 482 -28.42 2.82 2.51
C LYS A 482 -28.00 4.19 3.08
N VAL A 483 -27.07 4.93 2.44
CA VAL A 483 -26.70 6.31 2.81
C VAL A 483 -27.91 7.26 2.85
N SER A 484 -28.91 7.08 1.96
CA SER A 484 -30.14 7.89 1.96
C SER A 484 -30.99 7.70 3.23
N LEU A 485 -30.79 6.63 4.00
CA LEU A 485 -31.49 6.37 5.26
C LEU A 485 -30.97 7.21 6.44
N ASN A 486 -29.74 7.74 6.34
CA ASN A 486 -29.18 8.68 7.31
C ASN A 486 -28.29 9.73 6.63
N LEU A 487 -28.93 10.73 6.03
CA LEU A 487 -28.27 11.86 5.38
C LEU A 487 -27.39 12.73 6.31
N SER A 488 -27.40 12.48 7.63
CA SER A 488 -26.51 13.12 8.62
C SER A 488 -25.28 12.28 8.98
N GLY A 489 -25.20 11.04 8.50
CA GLY A 489 -24.18 10.05 8.87
C GLY A 489 -22.76 10.40 8.41
N ILE A 490 -21.80 9.65 8.95
CA ILE A 490 -20.39 9.76 8.63
C ILE A 490 -19.95 8.45 7.96
N TYR A 491 -19.56 8.54 6.70
CA TYR A 491 -19.36 7.41 5.80
C TYR A 491 -17.95 7.43 5.21
N ALA A 492 -17.37 6.25 5.01
CA ALA A 492 -16.17 6.06 4.20
C ALA A 492 -16.37 4.90 3.22
N LEU A 493 -15.81 4.98 2.01
CA LEU A 493 -15.71 3.78 1.17
C LEU A 493 -14.77 2.76 1.83
N GLY A 494 -15.21 1.50 1.95
CA GLY A 494 -14.38 0.40 2.46
C GLY A 494 -13.56 -0.31 1.39
N ARG A 495 -13.94 -0.11 0.11
CA ARG A 495 -13.32 -0.64 -1.10
C ARG A 495 -13.80 0.14 -2.33
N ASP A 496 -13.21 -0.14 -3.49
CA ASP A 496 -13.72 0.32 -4.77
C ASP A 496 -15.09 -0.29 -5.08
N LEU A 497 -16.03 0.53 -5.55
CA LEU A 497 -17.37 0.13 -5.95
C LEU A 497 -17.53 0.16 -7.47
N ASP A 498 -18.41 -0.70 -8.00
CA ASP A 498 -18.68 -0.81 -9.43
C ASP A 498 -20.20 -0.89 -9.69
N ALA A 499 -20.74 0.11 -10.39
CA ALA A 499 -22.16 0.22 -10.71
C ALA A 499 -22.52 -0.35 -12.10
N SER A 500 -21.64 -1.13 -12.73
CA SER A 500 -21.91 -1.79 -14.02
C SER A 500 -23.00 -2.88 -13.96
N SER A 501 -23.30 -3.40 -12.77
CA SER A 501 -24.35 -4.41 -12.54
C SER A 501 -25.04 -4.21 -11.19
N PRO A 502 -26.39 -4.18 -11.11
CA PRO A 502 -27.32 -4.13 -12.24
C PRO A 502 -27.18 -2.83 -13.04
N SER A 503 -27.48 -2.88 -14.34
CA SER A 503 -27.35 -1.72 -15.25
C SER A 503 -28.44 -0.65 -15.10
N THR A 504 -29.28 -0.77 -14.08
CA THR A 504 -30.31 0.20 -13.67
C THR A 504 -29.67 1.51 -13.20
N PRO A 505 -30.25 2.68 -13.52
CA PRO A 505 -29.77 3.94 -12.95
C PRO A 505 -29.91 3.97 -11.42
N PHE A 506 -28.98 4.65 -10.78
CA PHE A 506 -28.88 4.88 -9.35
C PHE A 506 -29.79 6.06 -8.93
N GLU A 507 -30.58 5.87 -7.86
CA GLU A 507 -31.40 6.96 -7.28
C GLU A 507 -30.49 7.90 -6.45
N PRO A 508 -30.38 9.20 -6.81
CA PRO A 508 -29.51 10.15 -6.13
C PRO A 508 -29.65 10.15 -4.61
N ILE A 509 -28.52 10.17 -3.89
CA ILE A 509 -28.51 10.21 -2.43
C ILE A 509 -29.24 11.48 -1.97
N GLY A 510 -30.33 11.28 -1.22
CA GLY A 510 -31.19 12.36 -0.74
C GLY A 510 -32.12 13.00 -1.78
N LEU A 511 -32.45 12.34 -2.91
CA LEU A 511 -33.41 12.85 -3.91
C LEU A 511 -34.72 13.37 -3.30
N ARG A 512 -35.24 12.65 -2.30
CA ARG A 512 -36.52 12.92 -1.62
C ARG A 512 -36.36 13.75 -0.34
N SER A 513 -35.28 14.54 -0.23
CA SER A 513 -34.97 15.34 0.97
C SER A 513 -34.92 16.83 0.65
N GLU A 514 -35.73 17.62 1.35
CA GLU A 514 -35.72 19.09 1.29
C GLU A 514 -34.35 19.71 1.65
N THR A 515 -33.53 19.01 2.44
CA THR A 515 -32.24 19.51 2.94
C THR A 515 -31.03 18.91 2.23
N GLY A 516 -31.16 17.72 1.61
CA GLY A 516 -30.04 16.96 1.06
C GLY A 516 -29.08 16.37 2.11
N PHE A 517 -27.90 15.94 1.66
CA PHE A 517 -26.87 15.28 2.46
C PHE A 517 -26.10 16.27 3.36
N ALA A 518 -26.23 16.11 4.67
CA ALA A 518 -25.69 16.99 5.72
C ALA A 518 -24.48 16.41 6.47
N GLY A 519 -24.17 15.13 6.24
CA GLY A 519 -23.15 14.34 6.93
C GLY A 519 -21.71 14.55 6.43
N GLN A 520 -20.92 13.48 6.43
CA GLN A 520 -19.59 13.45 5.81
C GLN A 520 -19.43 12.16 5.02
N PHE A 521 -18.89 12.25 3.80
CA PHE A 521 -18.57 11.11 2.94
C PHE A 521 -17.10 11.20 2.51
N ASP A 522 -16.33 10.16 2.78
CA ASP A 522 -14.90 10.07 2.47
C ASP A 522 -14.66 8.92 1.49
N GLY A 523 -14.12 9.19 0.31
CA GLY A 523 -13.68 8.13 -0.60
C GLY A 523 -12.51 7.31 -0.03
N PHE A 524 -11.77 7.86 0.96
CA PHE A 524 -10.76 7.15 1.75
C PHE A 524 -9.66 6.43 0.92
N GLY A 525 -9.42 6.87 -0.32
CA GLY A 525 -8.49 6.26 -1.28
C GLY A 525 -9.12 5.28 -2.27
N HIS A 526 -10.44 5.11 -2.23
CA HIS A 526 -11.24 4.27 -3.12
C HIS A 526 -12.08 5.09 -4.12
N LEU A 527 -12.50 4.41 -5.18
CA LEU A 527 -13.33 4.98 -6.25
C LEU A 527 -14.69 4.29 -6.39
N ILE A 528 -15.64 4.96 -7.05
CA ILE A 528 -16.89 4.36 -7.53
C ILE A 528 -16.87 4.48 -9.05
N ARG A 529 -16.98 3.37 -9.78
CA ARG A 529 -16.98 3.39 -11.26
C ARG A 529 -18.32 3.02 -11.88
N ASN A 530 -18.54 3.43 -13.13
CA ASN A 530 -19.72 3.12 -13.95
C ASN A 530 -21.06 3.67 -13.42
N VAL A 531 -21.07 4.67 -12.52
CA VAL A 531 -22.31 5.20 -11.92
C VAL A 531 -23.21 5.83 -12.97
N ARG A 532 -24.46 5.36 -13.09
CA ARG A 532 -25.46 5.92 -14.00
C ARG A 532 -26.53 6.64 -13.19
N VAL A 533 -26.58 7.97 -13.22
CA VAL A 533 -27.60 8.74 -12.50
C VAL A 533 -28.94 8.65 -13.24
N LEU A 534 -30.05 8.57 -12.50
CA LEU A 534 -31.43 8.54 -13.02
C LEU A 534 -31.74 9.64 -14.05
N ASP A 535 -32.48 9.27 -15.10
CA ASP A 535 -33.19 10.22 -15.95
C ASP A 535 -34.45 10.74 -15.23
N SER A 536 -34.53 12.08 -15.21
CA SER A 536 -35.64 12.93 -14.79
C SER A 536 -37.08 12.49 -15.13
N GLN A 537 -37.31 11.61 -16.11
CA GLN A 537 -38.64 10.97 -16.33
C GLN A 537 -39.17 10.20 -15.09
N GLN A 538 -38.32 9.93 -14.11
CA GLN A 538 -38.68 9.31 -12.83
C GLN A 538 -38.47 10.25 -11.61
N ALA A 539 -38.09 11.51 -11.83
CA ALA A 539 -37.88 12.49 -10.77
C ALA A 539 -39.15 13.31 -10.47
N GLU A 540 -39.27 13.81 -9.23
CA GLU A 540 -40.45 14.56 -8.78
C GLU A 540 -40.39 16.03 -9.25
N GLY A 541 -40.66 16.25 -10.53
CA GLY A 541 -40.78 17.57 -11.15
C GLY A 541 -39.54 18.02 -11.93
N ALA A 542 -39.76 18.98 -12.83
CA ALA A 542 -38.82 19.36 -13.90
C ALA A 542 -37.48 19.95 -13.41
N ASP A 543 -37.42 20.52 -12.20
CA ASP A 543 -36.25 21.23 -11.67
C ASP A 543 -35.51 20.43 -10.57
N SER A 544 -35.72 19.11 -10.53
CA SER A 544 -35.05 18.20 -9.58
C SER A 544 -33.52 18.24 -9.77
N PRO A 545 -32.72 18.46 -8.70
CA PRO A 545 -31.26 18.46 -8.81
C PRO A 545 -30.72 17.02 -8.79
N LEU A 546 -29.88 16.67 -9.77
CA LEU A 546 -29.47 15.30 -10.05
C LEU A 546 -27.93 15.11 -10.05
N GLY A 547 -27.49 13.99 -9.49
CA GLY A 547 -26.09 13.55 -9.39
C GLY A 547 -25.98 12.30 -8.51
N LEU A 548 -24.77 11.89 -8.10
CA LEU A 548 -24.62 10.87 -7.04
C LEU A 548 -25.34 11.30 -5.75
N PHE A 549 -25.27 12.59 -5.41
CA PHE A 549 -26.07 13.24 -4.37
C PHE A 549 -27.04 14.23 -5.05
N ALA A 550 -28.32 14.25 -4.68
CA ALA A 550 -29.25 15.24 -5.25
C ALA A 550 -28.86 16.66 -4.82
N THR A 551 -28.63 16.84 -3.52
CA THR A 551 -28.13 18.09 -2.92
C THR A 551 -27.16 17.78 -1.79
N ILE A 552 -26.03 18.47 -1.75
CA ILE A 552 -25.10 18.48 -0.61
C ILE A 552 -25.43 19.71 0.24
N ALA A 553 -25.89 19.50 1.47
CA ALA A 553 -26.31 20.55 2.39
C ALA A 553 -25.13 21.39 2.91
N LYS A 554 -25.42 22.52 3.55
CA LYS A 554 -24.39 23.45 4.07
C LYS A 554 -23.41 22.83 5.07
N SER A 555 -23.81 21.80 5.82
CA SER A 555 -22.91 21.06 6.71
C SER A 555 -22.27 19.82 6.06
N GLY A 556 -22.71 19.46 4.86
CA GLY A 556 -22.22 18.30 4.11
C GLY A 556 -20.76 18.45 3.71
N VAL A 557 -20.01 17.36 3.81
CA VAL A 557 -18.62 17.27 3.32
C VAL A 557 -18.47 16.03 2.45
N ILE A 558 -18.00 16.19 1.22
CA ILE A 558 -17.53 15.11 0.37
C ILE A 558 -16.02 15.26 0.18
N ARG A 559 -15.23 14.21 0.43
CA ARG A 559 -13.77 14.26 0.29
C ARG A 559 -13.11 12.99 -0.27
N ASN A 560 -11.93 13.14 -0.86
CA ASN A 560 -11.04 12.06 -1.35
C ASN A 560 -11.73 11.02 -2.26
N LEU A 561 -12.64 11.45 -3.12
CA LEU A 561 -13.55 10.57 -3.87
C LEU A 561 -13.28 10.65 -5.37
N VAL A 562 -13.16 9.50 -6.03
CA VAL A 562 -13.10 9.41 -7.49
C VAL A 562 -14.38 8.77 -7.99
N LEU A 563 -15.09 9.45 -8.90
CA LEU A 563 -16.23 8.91 -9.64
C LEU A 563 -15.80 8.69 -11.10
N ALA A 564 -15.48 7.45 -11.42
CA ALA A 564 -14.92 7.08 -12.73
C ALA A 564 -16.01 6.60 -13.70
N ASP A 565 -15.88 6.99 -14.97
CA ASP A 565 -16.67 6.47 -16.10
C ASP A 565 -18.20 6.55 -15.86
N ALA A 566 -18.62 7.59 -15.14
CA ALA A 566 -19.99 7.80 -14.75
C ALA A 566 -20.79 8.48 -15.88
N SER A 567 -22.11 8.28 -15.91
CA SER A 567 -22.98 9.06 -16.78
C SER A 567 -24.17 9.63 -16.02
N ALA A 568 -24.46 10.91 -16.25
CA ALA A 568 -25.61 11.59 -15.68
C ALA A 568 -26.43 12.23 -16.81
N ASN A 569 -27.73 11.94 -16.84
CA ASN A 569 -28.60 12.34 -17.94
C ASN A 569 -29.89 12.94 -17.38
N ALA A 570 -30.35 14.07 -17.91
CA ALA A 570 -31.61 14.69 -17.49
C ALA A 570 -32.32 15.36 -18.67
N ILE A 571 -33.59 15.69 -18.47
CA ILE A 571 -34.35 16.59 -19.35
C ILE A 571 -34.21 18.02 -18.87
N SER A 572 -34.28 18.27 -17.56
CA SER A 572 -34.09 19.60 -16.99
C SER A 572 -33.66 19.56 -15.53
N GLY A 573 -33.26 20.73 -15.01
CA GLY A 573 -32.79 20.93 -13.64
C GLY A 573 -31.26 20.85 -13.50
N PRO A 574 -30.71 21.25 -12.34
CA PRO A 574 -29.27 21.25 -12.11
C PRO A 574 -28.66 19.84 -12.14
N LEU A 575 -27.66 19.62 -12.99
CA LEU A 575 -27.06 18.30 -13.23
C LEU A 575 -25.54 18.33 -13.07
N GLY A 576 -25.00 17.36 -12.33
CA GLY A 576 -23.57 17.06 -12.33
C GLY A 576 -23.27 15.67 -11.76
N VAL A 577 -22.12 15.08 -12.11
CA VAL A 577 -21.79 13.69 -11.75
C VAL A 577 -21.77 13.48 -10.23
N LEU A 578 -21.17 14.40 -9.47
CA LEU A 578 -21.22 14.32 -8.01
C LEU A 578 -22.56 14.81 -7.46
N ALA A 579 -23.03 15.99 -7.88
CA ALA A 579 -24.27 16.54 -7.34
C ALA A 579 -24.98 17.54 -8.27
N GLY A 580 -26.32 17.61 -8.16
CA GLY A 580 -27.09 18.66 -8.82
C GLY A 580 -26.89 20.02 -8.14
N ARG A 581 -26.92 20.06 -6.80
CA ARG A 581 -26.65 21.26 -6.00
C ARG A 581 -25.65 20.99 -4.87
N SER A 582 -24.79 21.97 -4.57
CA SER A 582 -23.94 21.95 -3.38
C SER A 582 -23.97 23.28 -2.62
N ALA A 583 -24.14 23.20 -1.31
CA ALA A 583 -23.91 24.28 -0.34
C ALA A 583 -22.81 23.94 0.68
N GLY A 584 -22.28 22.71 0.64
CA GLY A 584 -21.28 22.19 1.58
C GLY A 584 -19.84 22.36 1.11
N LEU A 585 -18.95 21.50 1.63
CA LEU A 585 -17.56 21.40 1.19
C LEU A 585 -17.34 20.17 0.30
N ILE A 586 -16.73 20.37 -0.86
CA ILE A 586 -16.23 19.33 -1.75
C ILE A 586 -14.71 19.53 -1.86
N THR A 587 -13.91 18.50 -1.57
CA THR A 587 -12.45 18.62 -1.68
C THR A 587 -11.72 17.31 -1.97
N TYR A 588 -10.68 17.34 -2.81
CA TYR A 588 -10.05 16.10 -3.31
C TYR A 588 -11.08 15.17 -3.98
N VAL A 589 -11.94 15.73 -4.84
CA VAL A 589 -12.93 14.96 -5.61
C VAL A 589 -12.67 15.10 -7.10
N PHE A 590 -12.71 13.98 -7.83
CA PHE A 590 -12.52 13.91 -9.27
C PHE A 590 -13.65 13.15 -9.95
N THR A 591 -14.12 13.62 -11.11
CA THR A 591 -15.15 12.98 -11.95
C THR A 591 -14.64 12.72 -13.36
N SER A 592 -15.00 11.58 -13.95
CA SER A 592 -14.86 11.29 -15.39
C SER A 592 -16.12 10.63 -15.97
N GLY A 593 -16.30 10.72 -17.29
CA GLY A 593 -17.46 10.18 -18.01
C GLY A 593 -18.28 11.27 -18.70
N THR A 594 -19.62 11.23 -18.63
CA THR A 594 -20.50 12.14 -19.40
C THR A 594 -21.64 12.77 -18.58
N VAL A 595 -22.03 13.99 -18.96
CA VAL A 595 -23.20 14.73 -18.48
C VAL A 595 -24.00 15.20 -19.69
N LEU A 596 -25.29 14.85 -19.79
CA LEU A 596 -26.17 15.34 -20.86
C LEU A 596 -27.50 15.85 -20.33
N VAL A 597 -27.90 17.06 -20.75
CA VAL A 597 -29.25 17.59 -20.54
C VAL A 597 -29.96 17.81 -21.88
N TYR A 598 -31.13 17.20 -22.04
CA TYR A 598 -31.87 17.17 -23.32
C TYR A 598 -32.87 18.31 -23.51
N GLY A 599 -33.35 18.94 -22.43
CA GLY A 599 -34.31 20.05 -22.49
C GLY A 599 -33.66 21.38 -22.87
N ILE A 600 -34.48 22.28 -23.42
CA ILE A 600 -34.04 23.44 -24.21
C ILE A 600 -34.05 24.80 -23.47
N ILE A 601 -34.28 24.83 -22.15
CA ILE A 601 -34.36 26.05 -21.33
C ILE A 601 -33.76 25.77 -19.95
N GLY A 602 -32.96 26.70 -19.42
CA GLY A 602 -32.74 26.87 -17.97
C GLY A 602 -31.90 25.80 -17.26
N ASN A 603 -31.01 25.11 -17.98
CA ASN A 603 -30.33 23.91 -17.47
C ASN A 603 -28.86 24.12 -17.12
N ASP A 604 -28.56 24.19 -15.82
CA ASP A 604 -27.20 24.28 -15.27
C ASP A 604 -26.51 22.91 -15.25
N ALA A 605 -25.52 22.72 -16.12
CA ALA A 605 -24.80 21.46 -16.29
C ALA A 605 -23.31 21.62 -15.96
N GLY A 606 -22.80 20.83 -15.01
CA GLY A 606 -21.40 20.83 -14.62
C GLY A 606 -20.79 19.44 -14.48
N GLY A 607 -19.56 19.25 -14.93
CA GLY A 607 -18.88 17.95 -14.87
C GLY A 607 -18.69 17.40 -13.44
N LEU A 608 -18.69 18.26 -12.42
CA LEU A 608 -18.69 17.89 -11.00
C LEU A 608 -20.02 18.24 -10.33
N VAL A 609 -20.48 19.49 -10.42
CA VAL A 609 -21.73 19.98 -9.77
C VAL A 609 -22.57 20.82 -10.73
N GLY A 610 -23.90 20.71 -10.70
CA GLY A 610 -24.80 21.62 -11.42
C GLY A 610 -24.66 23.07 -10.92
N VAL A 611 -25.10 23.34 -9.68
CA VAL A 611 -25.02 24.66 -9.02
C VAL A 611 -24.23 24.59 -7.71
N ASN A 612 -23.19 25.43 -7.56
CA ASN A 612 -22.41 25.56 -6.33
C ASN A 612 -22.67 26.90 -5.60
N THR A 613 -23.14 26.78 -4.36
CA THR A 613 -23.21 27.87 -3.35
C THR A 613 -22.22 27.66 -2.20
N GLY A 614 -21.55 26.49 -2.17
CA GLY A 614 -20.60 26.09 -1.12
C GLY A 614 -19.13 26.32 -1.52
N VAL A 615 -18.26 25.42 -1.08
CA VAL A 615 -16.82 25.45 -1.36
C VAL A 615 -16.40 24.21 -2.13
N ILE A 616 -15.81 24.40 -3.32
CA ILE A 616 -15.15 23.34 -4.09
C ILE A 616 -13.65 23.64 -4.12
N SER A 617 -12.81 22.75 -3.60
CA SER A 617 -11.37 23.01 -3.53
C SER A 617 -10.50 21.79 -3.71
N ARG A 618 -9.42 21.88 -4.49
CA ARG A 618 -8.59 20.70 -4.85
C ARG A 618 -9.42 19.61 -5.53
N SER A 619 -10.26 20.01 -6.49
CA SER A 619 -11.14 19.10 -7.23
C SER A 619 -10.97 19.24 -8.73
N GLY A 620 -11.32 18.18 -9.47
CA GLY A 620 -11.16 18.12 -10.91
C GLY A 620 -12.33 17.45 -11.62
N SER A 621 -12.42 17.65 -12.93
CA SER A 621 -13.37 16.97 -13.81
C SER A 621 -12.77 16.75 -15.19
N SER A 622 -12.84 15.52 -15.70
CA SER A 622 -12.64 15.19 -17.12
C SER A 622 -13.92 14.66 -17.75
N VAL A 623 -15.07 15.19 -17.32
CA VAL A 623 -16.40 14.82 -17.82
C VAL A 623 -16.73 15.62 -19.08
N ASP A 624 -17.24 14.95 -20.11
CA ASP A 624 -17.80 15.61 -21.28
C ASP A 624 -19.24 16.07 -20.99
N VAL A 625 -19.51 17.38 -21.12
CA VAL A 625 -20.74 18.05 -20.68
C VAL A 625 -21.53 18.59 -21.88
N GLY A 626 -22.79 18.17 -22.02
CA GLY A 626 -23.73 18.63 -23.04
C GLY A 626 -25.04 19.16 -22.47
N SER A 627 -25.51 20.34 -22.93
CA SER A 627 -26.75 20.99 -22.45
C SER A 627 -27.18 22.15 -23.39
N GLN A 628 -28.30 22.80 -23.05
CA GLN A 628 -28.91 23.97 -23.71
C GLN A 628 -29.12 25.12 -22.69
N GLY A 629 -28.19 25.29 -21.73
CA GLY A 629 -28.23 26.30 -20.68
C GLY A 629 -26.84 26.81 -20.35
N TRP A 630 -26.50 26.93 -19.06
CA TRP A 630 -25.14 27.21 -18.60
C TRP A 630 -24.34 25.92 -18.47
N LEU A 631 -23.19 25.84 -19.15
CA LEU A 631 -22.31 24.67 -19.16
C LEU A 631 -20.93 25.02 -18.60
N GLY A 632 -20.41 24.20 -17.70
CA GLY A 632 -19.02 24.29 -17.26
C GLY A 632 -18.36 22.93 -17.12
N GLY A 633 -17.09 22.82 -17.50
CA GLY A 633 -16.32 21.58 -17.35
C GLY A 633 -16.24 21.07 -15.90
N LEU A 634 -16.37 21.97 -14.92
CA LEU A 634 -16.47 21.66 -13.48
C LEU A 634 -17.86 21.98 -12.91
N VAL A 635 -18.42 23.18 -13.16
CA VAL A 635 -19.70 23.62 -12.55
C VAL A 635 -20.58 24.40 -13.54
N GLY A 636 -21.89 24.17 -13.55
CA GLY A 636 -22.85 24.97 -14.34
C GLY A 636 -22.93 26.42 -13.85
N GLU A 637 -23.38 26.63 -12.62
CA GLU A 637 -23.38 27.94 -11.93
C GLU A 637 -22.50 27.92 -10.66
N ASN A 638 -21.63 28.91 -10.48
CA ASN A 638 -20.93 29.17 -9.23
C ASN A 638 -21.34 30.49 -8.58
N ILE A 639 -22.05 30.41 -7.46
CA ILE A 639 -22.29 31.50 -6.49
C ILE A 639 -21.28 31.41 -5.32
N GLY A 640 -20.76 30.21 -5.06
CA GLY A 640 -19.83 29.90 -3.96
C GLY A 640 -18.35 30.20 -4.25
N THR A 641 -17.47 29.46 -3.58
CA THR A 641 -16.01 29.57 -3.75
C THR A 641 -15.43 28.34 -4.45
N ILE A 642 -14.58 28.58 -5.44
CA ILE A 642 -13.78 27.57 -6.14
C ILE A 642 -12.30 27.96 -5.98
N THR A 643 -11.46 27.04 -5.50
CA THR A 643 -10.03 27.32 -5.24
C THR A 643 -9.16 26.08 -5.47
N GLN A 644 -8.08 26.21 -6.24
CA GLN A 644 -7.19 25.08 -6.58
C GLN A 644 -7.93 23.95 -7.32
N SER A 645 -8.81 24.25 -8.27
CA SER A 645 -9.62 23.27 -9.01
C SER A 645 -9.47 23.38 -10.53
N TYR A 646 -9.85 22.35 -11.30
CA TYR A 646 -9.62 22.32 -12.74
C TYR A 646 -10.66 21.53 -13.56
N ALA A 647 -10.69 21.75 -14.88
CA ALA A 647 -11.47 20.96 -15.83
C ALA A 647 -10.71 20.64 -17.12
N SER A 648 -10.89 19.44 -17.65
CA SER A 648 -10.25 18.96 -18.89
C SER A 648 -11.16 18.24 -19.88
N GLY A 649 -12.40 17.93 -19.52
CA GLY A 649 -13.42 17.35 -20.43
C GLY A 649 -13.99 18.39 -21.40
N ALA A 650 -14.63 17.93 -22.48
CA ALA A 650 -15.24 18.81 -23.47
C ALA A 650 -16.58 19.39 -22.97
N VAL A 651 -16.89 20.62 -23.39
CA VAL A 651 -18.11 21.34 -23.03
C VAL A 651 -18.82 21.76 -24.32
N GLY A 652 -19.91 21.08 -24.67
CA GLY A 652 -20.61 21.21 -25.94
C GLY A 652 -22.05 21.69 -25.76
N GLY A 653 -22.37 22.90 -26.22
CA GLY A 653 -23.72 23.45 -26.14
C GLY A 653 -24.47 23.38 -27.47
N GLY A 654 -25.79 23.16 -27.40
CA GLY A 654 -26.67 23.39 -28.55
C GLY A 654 -26.90 24.88 -28.83
N SER A 655 -27.89 25.20 -29.67
CA SER A 655 -28.17 26.58 -30.09
C SER A 655 -28.53 27.54 -28.94
N HIS A 656 -28.93 27.04 -27.77
CA HIS A 656 -29.20 27.84 -26.56
C HIS A 656 -28.14 27.64 -25.46
N GLY A 657 -27.04 26.96 -25.75
CA GLY A 657 -25.96 26.71 -24.79
C GLY A 657 -24.94 27.85 -24.69
N TYR A 658 -24.44 28.05 -23.47
CA TYR A 658 -23.42 29.03 -23.11
C TYR A 658 -22.33 28.32 -22.27
N SER A 659 -21.11 28.14 -22.81
CA SER A 659 -20.09 27.27 -22.22
C SER A 659 -18.81 27.98 -21.80
N GLY A 660 -18.42 27.77 -20.54
CA GLY A 660 -17.09 28.07 -20.04
C GLY A 660 -16.25 26.82 -19.83
N GLY A 661 -14.95 26.89 -20.13
CA GLY A 661 -14.05 25.73 -19.96
C GLY A 661 -14.01 25.18 -18.53
N LEU A 662 -14.21 26.01 -17.50
CA LEU A 662 -14.34 25.61 -16.10
C LEU A 662 -15.79 25.76 -15.60
N ILE A 663 -16.40 26.94 -15.77
CA ILE A 663 -17.71 27.30 -15.18
C ILE A 663 -18.64 27.92 -16.23
N GLY A 664 -19.94 27.63 -16.22
CA GLY A 664 -20.90 28.37 -17.04
C GLY A 664 -21.05 29.83 -16.57
N GLY A 665 -21.91 30.06 -15.57
CA GLY A 665 -22.09 31.35 -14.92
C GLY A 665 -21.32 31.47 -13.60
N ASN A 666 -20.51 32.52 -13.42
CA ASN A 666 -19.84 32.83 -12.15
C ASN A 666 -20.34 34.14 -11.52
N SER A 667 -21.02 34.00 -10.38
CA SER A 667 -21.36 35.10 -9.45
C SER A 667 -20.49 35.07 -8.18
N GLY A 668 -19.72 34.00 -7.96
CA GLY A 668 -18.87 33.79 -6.79
C GLY A 668 -17.38 34.05 -7.01
N LEU A 669 -16.53 33.38 -6.22
CA LEU A 669 -15.07 33.47 -6.31
C LEU A 669 -14.49 32.26 -7.05
N ILE A 670 -13.68 32.51 -8.08
CA ILE A 670 -12.78 31.54 -8.71
C ILE A 670 -11.34 31.99 -8.44
N ARG A 671 -10.50 31.11 -7.90
CA ARG A 671 -9.09 31.42 -7.62
C ARG A 671 -8.18 30.22 -7.88
N GLN A 672 -6.94 30.44 -8.31
CA GLN A 672 -5.95 29.37 -8.50
C GLN A 672 -6.54 28.17 -9.28
N SER A 673 -7.24 28.42 -10.38
CA SER A 673 -8.01 27.39 -11.08
C SER A 673 -7.79 27.46 -12.60
N TYR A 674 -8.01 26.35 -13.32
CA TYR A 674 -7.75 26.33 -14.77
C TYR A 674 -8.62 25.38 -15.59
N ALA A 675 -8.74 25.69 -16.89
CA ALA A 675 -9.41 24.85 -17.87
C ALA A 675 -8.53 24.54 -19.08
N THR A 676 -8.52 23.27 -19.49
CA THR A 676 -7.86 22.77 -20.71
C THR A 676 -8.85 22.12 -21.70
N GLY A 677 -10.08 21.89 -21.27
CA GLY A 677 -11.13 21.24 -22.05
C GLY A 677 -11.60 22.06 -23.25
N TYR A 678 -12.09 21.39 -24.29
CA TYR A 678 -12.64 22.05 -25.49
C TYR A 678 -14.01 22.69 -25.18
N SER A 679 -14.25 23.95 -25.58
CA SER A 679 -15.50 24.69 -25.32
C SER A 679 -16.18 25.12 -26.63
N SER A 680 -17.44 24.71 -26.84
CA SER A 680 -18.12 24.79 -28.14
C SER A 680 -19.65 24.84 -28.02
N ALA A 681 -20.19 26.04 -27.89
CA ALA A 681 -21.61 26.38 -27.86
C ALA A 681 -21.91 27.67 -28.67
N THR A 682 -23.06 28.30 -28.44
CA THR A 682 -23.44 29.60 -29.05
C THR A 682 -22.66 30.78 -28.42
N GLY A 683 -22.41 30.72 -27.11
CA GLY A 683 -21.58 31.69 -26.38
C GLY A 683 -20.49 30.96 -25.60
N ASN A 684 -19.22 31.35 -25.80
CA ASN A 684 -18.08 30.55 -25.34
C ASN A 684 -17.00 31.41 -24.67
N GLY A 685 -16.44 30.94 -23.55
CA GLY A 685 -15.21 31.48 -22.97
C GLY A 685 -14.26 30.41 -22.46
N GLY A 686 -12.96 30.71 -22.48
CA GLY A 686 -11.92 29.71 -22.16
C GLY A 686 -11.88 29.27 -20.69
N LEU A 687 -12.34 30.10 -19.75
CA LEU A 687 -12.47 29.76 -18.33
C LEU A 687 -13.95 29.78 -17.89
N VAL A 688 -14.68 30.83 -18.25
CA VAL A 688 -16.09 31.02 -17.91
C VAL A 688 -16.90 31.49 -19.12
N ASP A 689 -18.22 31.28 -19.16
CA ASP A 689 -19.05 32.06 -20.10
C ASP A 689 -19.26 33.48 -19.55
N PHE A 690 -19.98 33.59 -18.43
CA PHE A 690 -20.34 34.85 -17.80
C PHE A 690 -19.65 35.03 -16.45
N ASN A 691 -19.04 36.19 -16.22
CA ASN A 691 -18.54 36.60 -14.91
C ASN A 691 -19.28 37.85 -14.38
N GLY A 692 -20.04 37.68 -13.31
CA GLY A 692 -20.46 38.74 -12.39
C GLY A 692 -19.67 38.76 -11.07
N GLY A 693 -18.97 37.67 -10.76
CA GLY A 693 -18.16 37.50 -9.55
C GLY A 693 -16.69 37.94 -9.70
N THR A 694 -15.81 37.27 -8.95
CA THR A 694 -14.36 37.54 -8.91
C THR A 694 -13.57 36.36 -9.46
N ILE A 695 -12.57 36.63 -10.31
CA ILE A 695 -11.57 35.66 -10.80
C ILE A 695 -10.16 36.15 -10.47
N GLU A 696 -9.35 35.31 -9.80
CA GLU A 696 -7.98 35.59 -9.32
C GLU A 696 -6.98 34.49 -9.71
N GLU A 697 -5.72 34.82 -10.02
CA GLU A 697 -4.60 33.87 -10.17
C GLU A 697 -4.96 32.58 -10.95
N SER A 698 -5.61 32.69 -12.11
CA SER A 698 -6.21 31.55 -12.85
C SER A 698 -5.85 31.55 -14.34
N LEU A 699 -5.95 30.42 -15.04
CA LEU A 699 -5.62 30.35 -16.48
C LEU A 699 -6.57 29.52 -17.35
N ALA A 700 -6.58 29.82 -18.65
CA ALA A 700 -7.23 28.99 -19.67
C ALA A 700 -6.29 28.60 -20.82
N THR A 701 -6.30 27.32 -21.17
CA THR A 701 -5.75 26.77 -22.43
C THR A 701 -6.82 26.05 -23.27
N ALA A 702 -8.04 25.95 -22.75
CA ALA A 702 -9.25 25.47 -23.41
C ALA A 702 -9.44 26.04 -24.83
N LYS A 703 -9.43 25.21 -25.88
CA LYS A 703 -9.78 25.64 -27.24
C LYS A 703 -11.23 26.13 -27.27
N VAL A 704 -11.44 27.36 -27.74
CA VAL A 704 -12.75 27.96 -27.95
C VAL A 704 -13.11 27.87 -29.45
N ASP A 705 -14.21 27.19 -29.78
CA ASP A 705 -14.65 27.01 -31.16
C ASP A 705 -15.88 27.87 -31.53
N GLN A 706 -16.36 27.74 -32.76
CA GLN A 706 -17.58 28.38 -33.25
C GLN A 706 -18.55 27.36 -33.86
N VAL A 707 -19.79 27.35 -33.37
CA VAL A 707 -20.88 26.55 -33.95
C VAL A 707 -22.01 27.44 -34.51
N PHE A 708 -22.26 28.60 -33.88
CA PHE A 708 -23.37 29.50 -34.22
C PHE A 708 -22.94 30.99 -34.22
N LEU A 709 -23.79 31.87 -34.76
CA LEU A 709 -23.59 33.33 -34.88
C LEU A 709 -24.84 34.06 -34.34
N PRO A 710 -24.75 35.32 -33.85
CA PRO A 710 -23.58 36.21 -33.80
C PRO A 710 -22.71 36.02 -32.54
N THR A 711 -21.54 36.65 -32.53
CA THR A 711 -20.41 36.25 -31.69
C THR A 711 -20.07 37.22 -30.55
N TYR A 712 -20.01 36.69 -29.33
CA TYR A 712 -19.07 37.14 -28.30
C TYR A 712 -18.25 35.92 -27.84
N ARG A 713 -16.94 36.07 -27.71
CA ARG A 713 -16.00 35.04 -27.25
C ARG A 713 -14.80 35.69 -26.58
N GLY A 714 -14.16 35.00 -25.65
CA GLY A 714 -12.90 35.47 -25.05
C GLY A 714 -12.10 34.34 -24.42
N GLY A 715 -10.77 34.49 -24.41
CA GLY A 715 -9.84 33.50 -23.88
C GLY A 715 -10.00 33.21 -22.38
N ILE A 716 -10.64 34.11 -21.61
CA ILE A 716 -11.05 33.89 -20.23
C ILE A 716 -12.58 33.84 -20.14
N ALA A 717 -13.28 34.86 -20.62
CA ALA A 717 -14.73 35.01 -20.50
C ALA A 717 -15.41 35.39 -21.81
N ARG A 718 -16.63 34.90 -22.08
CA ARG A 718 -17.48 35.53 -23.10
C ARG A 718 -17.86 36.94 -22.65
N GLU A 719 -18.31 37.09 -21.41
CA GLU A 719 -18.85 38.33 -20.87
C GLU A 719 -18.39 38.57 -19.44
N ASN A 720 -17.94 39.79 -19.14
CA ASN A 720 -17.49 40.18 -17.81
C ASN A 720 -18.17 41.47 -17.35
N SER A 721 -19.03 41.35 -16.33
CA SER A 721 -19.59 42.45 -15.55
C SER A 721 -18.94 42.59 -14.16
N GLY A 722 -18.29 41.52 -13.67
CA GLY A 722 -17.59 41.45 -12.39
C GLY A 722 -16.10 41.83 -12.46
N HIS A 723 -15.33 41.30 -11.51
CA HIS A 723 -13.88 41.52 -11.41
C HIS A 723 -13.08 40.34 -11.97
N ILE A 724 -12.09 40.63 -12.79
CA ILE A 724 -11.05 39.69 -13.19
C ILE A 724 -9.71 40.36 -12.87
N ALA A 725 -8.91 39.71 -12.02
CA ALA A 725 -7.65 40.25 -11.55
C ALA A 725 -6.58 40.32 -12.65
N THR A 726 -5.57 41.15 -12.45
CA THR A 726 -4.47 41.36 -13.41
C THR A 726 -3.51 40.17 -13.55
N ASP A 727 -3.71 39.10 -12.78
CA ASP A 727 -2.93 37.85 -12.83
C ASP A 727 -3.76 36.64 -13.29
N VAL A 728 -4.87 36.88 -14.00
CA VAL A 728 -5.60 35.86 -14.76
C VAL A 728 -5.14 35.87 -16.22
N TYR A 729 -4.79 34.71 -16.77
CA TYR A 729 -4.10 34.58 -18.06
C TYR A 729 -4.84 33.65 -19.04
N TRP A 730 -4.58 33.78 -20.34
CA TRP A 730 -5.04 32.80 -21.33
C TRP A 730 -3.98 32.54 -22.42
N ASP A 731 -3.98 31.32 -22.97
CA ASP A 731 -3.13 30.97 -24.12
C ASP A 731 -3.87 31.34 -25.40
N ARG A 732 -3.49 32.46 -26.03
CA ARG A 732 -4.13 32.95 -27.26
C ARG A 732 -3.97 32.01 -28.47
N GLN A 733 -3.06 31.04 -28.42
CA GLN A 733 -2.85 30.06 -29.48
C GLN A 733 -3.65 28.78 -29.24
N ALA A 734 -3.72 28.30 -28.00
CA ALA A 734 -4.52 27.14 -27.64
C ALA A 734 -6.03 27.47 -27.60
N THR A 735 -6.41 28.64 -27.04
CA THR A 735 -7.81 29.10 -27.06
C THR A 735 -8.27 29.50 -28.46
N GLY A 736 -7.38 30.09 -29.26
CA GLY A 736 -7.68 30.73 -30.53
C GLY A 736 -8.18 32.17 -30.43
N GLU A 737 -8.30 32.74 -29.21
CA GLU A 737 -8.84 34.08 -28.99
C GLU A 737 -7.75 35.15 -28.77
N SER A 738 -7.84 36.24 -29.52
CA SER A 738 -6.95 37.41 -29.41
C SER A 738 -7.29 38.36 -28.26
N VAL A 739 -8.47 38.20 -27.64
CA VAL A 739 -8.96 38.97 -26.49
C VAL A 739 -9.34 38.05 -25.33
N GLY A 740 -9.12 38.49 -24.09
CA GLY A 740 -9.47 37.71 -22.91
C GLY A 740 -10.95 37.75 -22.56
N VAL A 741 -11.66 38.81 -22.97
CA VAL A 741 -13.09 39.04 -22.66
C VAL A 741 -13.83 39.45 -23.93
N GLY A 742 -14.91 38.76 -24.28
CA GLY A 742 -15.69 39.07 -25.49
C GLY A 742 -16.60 40.29 -25.39
N SER A 743 -17.17 40.54 -24.21
CA SER A 743 -18.07 41.67 -23.92
C SER A 743 -17.90 42.15 -22.47
N GLY A 744 -18.09 43.45 -22.25
CA GLY A 744 -17.92 44.07 -20.93
C GLY A 744 -16.45 44.36 -20.56
N THR A 745 -16.15 44.31 -19.27
CA THR A 745 -14.90 44.82 -18.67
C THR A 745 -13.70 43.97 -19.09
N GLN A 746 -12.80 44.58 -19.88
CA GLN A 746 -11.63 43.93 -20.46
C GLN A 746 -10.50 43.68 -19.45
N VAL A 747 -9.76 42.59 -19.68
CA VAL A 747 -8.45 42.33 -19.06
C VAL A 747 -7.31 42.97 -19.89
N PRO A 748 -6.12 43.21 -19.31
CA PRO A 748 -4.96 43.67 -20.07
C PRO A 748 -4.57 42.68 -21.18
N SER A 749 -4.34 43.18 -22.41
CA SER A 749 -4.02 42.33 -23.57
C SER A 749 -2.70 41.55 -23.43
N GLN A 750 -1.78 42.04 -22.59
CA GLN A 750 -0.53 41.36 -22.22
C GLN A 750 -0.74 40.04 -21.46
N ASN A 751 -1.94 39.80 -20.90
CA ASN A 751 -2.31 38.54 -20.24
C ASN A 751 -2.65 37.41 -21.24
N GLY A 752 -2.77 37.76 -22.53
CA GLY A 752 -2.86 36.80 -23.63
C GLY A 752 -1.47 36.28 -23.99
N LEU A 753 -1.03 35.25 -23.29
CA LEU A 753 0.27 34.60 -23.48
C LEU A 753 0.25 33.69 -24.73
N SER A 754 1.42 33.40 -25.27
CA SER A 754 1.63 32.29 -26.20
C SER A 754 1.85 30.96 -25.46
N THR A 755 1.65 29.83 -26.12
CA THR A 755 1.96 28.49 -25.55
C THR A 755 3.43 28.37 -25.13
N ALA A 756 4.33 29.06 -25.83
CA ALA A 756 5.75 29.14 -25.46
C ALA A 756 6.05 30.04 -24.24
N GLN A 757 5.14 30.95 -23.88
CA GLN A 757 5.23 31.73 -22.64
C GLN A 757 4.53 31.03 -21.47
N MET A 758 3.47 30.25 -21.73
CA MET A 758 2.76 29.48 -20.71
C MET A 758 3.65 28.44 -20.02
N SER A 759 4.63 27.85 -20.71
CA SER A 759 5.61 26.94 -20.09
C SER A 759 6.71 27.64 -19.28
N VAL A 760 6.69 28.98 -19.16
CA VAL A 760 7.74 29.79 -18.52
C VAL A 760 7.19 30.48 -17.27
N LYS A 761 7.65 30.06 -16.08
CA LYS A 761 7.21 30.59 -14.76
C LYS A 761 7.20 32.13 -14.68
N ALA A 762 8.19 32.79 -15.29
CA ALA A 762 8.33 34.25 -15.25
C ALA A 762 7.24 35.02 -16.04
N SER A 763 6.43 34.35 -16.86
CA SER A 763 5.34 34.98 -17.64
C SER A 763 4.11 35.34 -16.79
N PHE A 764 3.97 34.74 -15.60
CA PHE A 764 2.79 34.86 -14.72
C PHE A 764 2.94 35.94 -13.63
N GLY A 765 3.89 36.87 -13.83
CA GLY A 765 4.15 37.95 -12.89
C GLY A 765 4.71 37.49 -11.54
N PRO A 766 4.64 38.34 -10.51
CA PRO A 766 5.19 38.06 -9.18
C PRO A 766 4.20 37.45 -8.19
N THR A 767 2.90 37.34 -8.53
CA THR A 767 1.86 36.85 -7.60
C THR A 767 1.74 35.32 -7.58
N TRP A 768 1.96 34.67 -8.73
CA TRP A 768 1.85 33.21 -8.87
C TRP A 768 2.94 32.48 -8.10
N ASN A 769 2.57 31.74 -7.06
CA ASN A 769 3.54 31.03 -6.23
C ASN A 769 3.92 29.65 -6.81
N PHE A 770 5.08 29.61 -7.48
CA PHE A 770 5.74 28.41 -7.99
C PHE A 770 6.86 27.84 -7.09
N GLY A 771 6.89 28.25 -5.82
CA GLY A 771 7.85 27.80 -4.81
C GLY A 771 7.42 26.54 -4.07
N GLU A 772 8.19 26.15 -3.04
CA GLU A 772 7.79 25.07 -2.14
C GLU A 772 6.55 25.47 -1.33
N GLY A 773 5.56 24.58 -1.24
CA GLY A 773 4.24 24.90 -0.66
C GLY A 773 3.39 25.86 -1.51
N GLY A 774 3.75 26.07 -2.78
CA GLY A 774 3.01 26.91 -3.71
C GLY A 774 1.66 26.33 -4.17
N ALA A 775 0.99 27.07 -5.05
CA ALA A 775 -0.21 26.61 -5.72
C ALA A 775 0.12 25.91 -7.06
N TRP A 776 1.21 26.32 -7.71
CA TRP A 776 1.47 26.03 -9.11
C TRP A 776 2.82 25.36 -9.36
N VAL A 777 2.85 24.47 -10.35
CA VAL A 777 4.07 23.82 -10.85
C VAL A 777 4.02 23.72 -12.37
N ILE A 778 5.18 23.80 -13.02
CA ILE A 778 5.35 23.48 -14.44
C ILE A 778 6.29 22.27 -14.51
N PRO A 779 5.78 21.05 -14.68
CA PRO A 779 6.61 19.86 -14.84
C PRO A 779 7.34 19.89 -16.21
N LEU A 780 8.42 19.11 -16.33
CA LEU A 780 9.18 19.06 -17.58
C LEU A 780 8.31 18.54 -18.74
N GLY A 781 8.27 19.30 -19.83
CA GLY A 781 7.47 18.98 -21.03
C GLY A 781 6.03 19.50 -21.02
N TYR A 782 5.54 20.08 -19.92
CA TYR A 782 4.21 20.68 -19.86
C TYR A 782 4.17 22.04 -20.55
N GLN A 783 3.04 22.35 -21.20
CA GLN A 783 2.85 23.59 -21.95
C GLN A 783 2.28 24.74 -21.10
N HIS A 784 1.79 24.45 -19.89
CA HIS A 784 1.23 25.44 -18.95
C HIS A 784 1.42 24.96 -17.49
N PRO A 785 1.22 25.84 -16.49
CA PRO A 785 1.13 25.45 -15.09
C PRO A 785 -0.02 24.47 -14.82
N ILE A 786 0.24 23.52 -13.93
CA ILE A 786 -0.77 22.69 -13.27
C ILE A 786 -0.71 22.92 -11.76
N LEU A 787 -1.72 22.46 -11.04
CA LEU A 787 -1.81 22.68 -9.60
C LEU A 787 -0.89 21.71 -8.85
N GLN A 788 -0.07 22.22 -7.94
CA GLN A 788 1.01 21.46 -7.29
C GLN A 788 0.48 20.24 -6.50
N TRP A 789 -0.75 20.27 -6.00
CA TRP A 789 -1.36 19.14 -5.31
C TRP A 789 -1.65 17.94 -6.22
N GLN A 790 -1.74 18.12 -7.54
CA GLN A 790 -1.98 17.02 -8.48
C GLN A 790 -0.77 16.08 -8.63
N LEU A 791 0.44 16.55 -8.24
CA LEU A 791 1.66 15.72 -8.21
C LEU A 791 1.80 14.91 -6.90
N ALA A 792 0.83 14.99 -5.99
CA ALA A 792 0.86 14.37 -4.67
C ALA A 792 -0.23 13.30 -4.46
N ASN A 793 -0.78 12.78 -5.56
CA ASN A 793 -1.76 11.69 -5.62
C ASN A 793 -1.09 10.40 -6.10
#